data_AF-A0A2A4KKL5-F1
#
_entry.id   AF-A0A2A4KKL5-F1
#
_cell.length_a   1.000
_cell.length_b   1.000
_cell.length_c   1.000
_cell.angle_alpha   90.00
_cell.angle_beta   90.00
_cell.angle_gamma   90.00
#
_symmetry.space_group_name_H-M   'P 1'
#
loop_
_entity.id
_entity.type
_entity.pdbx_description
1 polymer ?
#
loop_
_entity_poly.entity_id
_entity_poly.type
_entity_poly.pdbx_seq_one_letter_code
_entity_poly.pdbx_strand_id
1 'polypeptide(L)'
;MITEKPSRAVWCAEPHVYEAAAAGPAGGPLPVLLPREARRAALWRRVLDEQYDGPAATAPGRVVAALGAEASAPARLYASATGSVLLEDTGLDGIVREARRPGPALVVVGTAAAMRVGALARLVAAAREAGRPLGLLTGRDPAGLSFSVAKALLAPRASLGGLDRFDAPSHHADENITAPPPTLVRELVRPALVKLLRTHGEGGHAKLPGAVVCGVLDDAEFPEHPDLGCGREPRRCKRAGGRLVVGADEIASPVVAFVCCNGFNVAGELYPSNVSVALGLVDGWAGAVIAPIRPLIAPDAVVEPLRDGLAHGEPLGALTARLNQVCAELGQPDAFVLHGDPHLTVTGEPGTVPLPTDSGPVPAPDRITVTGGPAATPAAADDDLAAAEDWLVRLLRRLERAGRLRRALGSWLSGRPEDAEEAARVTRRLDSLERHALNALKWAQSRPTGPSREALLRSVALVRLSLGQTDRTLVRLLLDARASVDPFDLGYYDLRLTGTAQGPDCSRCGSPTEVQTFGGAGAGGDRHRAHSCLVCGPLSASRLGAPELTAYAKAPRVRVGERVELRVHLRVPEQTRRVVPAVQLYTRIFDKANDLCLYERAESLPARTTDVEVAFTVPEGCGMDLHSARFAVTGGLDFAYARARFAVLPARKS
;
A
#
# COMPACT_ATOMS: atom_id res chain seq x y z
N MET A 1 -1.12 54.03 -15.79
CA MET A 1 -0.11 53.59 -14.81
C MET A 1 -0.18 52.08 -14.73
N ILE A 2 0.77 51.37 -15.34
CA ILE A 2 0.96 49.93 -15.12
C ILE A 2 1.65 49.86 -13.77
N THR A 3 0.90 49.54 -12.71
CA THR A 3 1.49 49.26 -11.40
C THR A 3 2.39 48.04 -11.56
N GLU A 4 3.69 48.21 -11.36
CA GLU A 4 4.66 47.12 -11.35
C GLU A 4 4.16 46.05 -10.37
N LYS A 5 3.92 44.82 -10.86
CA LYS A 5 3.45 43.69 -10.05
C LYS A 5 4.44 43.46 -8.90
N PRO A 6 4.12 43.84 -7.65
CA PRO A 6 5.00 43.62 -6.52
C PRO A 6 4.80 42.19 -6.05
N SER A 7 5.60 41.25 -6.56
CA SER A 7 5.76 39.87 -6.02
C SER A 7 6.67 38.98 -6.89
N ARG A 8 7.74 39.53 -7.48
CA ARG A 8 8.73 38.66 -8.15
C ARG A 8 9.54 37.91 -7.10
N ALA A 9 9.60 36.59 -7.22
CA ALA A 9 10.51 35.77 -6.44
C ALA A 9 11.96 36.24 -6.63
N VAL A 10 12.74 36.27 -5.55
CA VAL A 10 14.19 36.56 -5.59
C VAL A 10 14.94 35.24 -5.50
N TRP A 11 15.69 34.93 -6.55
CA TRP A 11 16.43 33.68 -6.66
C TRP A 11 17.78 33.80 -5.94
N CYS A 12 17.93 33.08 -4.82
CA CYS A 12 19.15 33.02 -4.04
C CYS A 12 20.01 31.85 -4.52
N ALA A 13 21.24 32.10 -4.96
CA ALA A 13 22.15 31.02 -5.38
C ALA A 13 22.72 30.24 -4.19
N GLU A 14 22.90 30.91 -3.05
CA GLU A 14 23.59 30.38 -1.88
C GLU A 14 22.65 30.27 -0.67
N PRO A 15 22.77 29.23 0.17
CA PRO A 15 21.93 29.04 1.35
C PRO A 15 21.94 30.23 2.32
N HIS A 16 23.11 30.80 2.63
CA HIS A 16 23.22 31.92 3.57
C HIS A 16 22.53 33.20 3.06
N VAL A 17 22.48 33.41 1.74
CA VAL A 17 21.74 34.52 1.13
C VAL A 17 20.24 34.30 1.26
N TYR A 18 19.78 33.07 1.05
CA TYR A 18 18.40 32.68 1.28
C TYR A 18 18.00 32.88 2.75
N GLU A 19 18.84 32.45 3.70
CA GLU A 19 18.59 32.60 5.14
C GLU A 19 18.46 34.08 5.55
N ALA A 20 19.35 34.94 5.06
CA ALA A 20 19.29 36.38 5.33
C ALA A 20 18.02 37.01 4.74
N ALA A 21 17.62 36.63 3.53
CA ALA A 21 16.40 37.12 2.89
C ALA A 21 15.13 36.60 3.59
N ALA A 22 15.12 35.34 4.01
CA ALA A 22 14.03 34.70 4.76
C ALA A 22 13.79 35.31 6.14
N ALA A 23 14.83 35.91 6.75
CA ALA A 23 14.74 36.67 7.99
C ALA A 23 14.30 38.13 7.80
N GLY A 24 14.08 38.57 6.56
CA GLY A 24 13.63 39.92 6.23
C GLY A 24 12.20 40.22 6.71
N PRO A 25 11.79 41.51 6.64
CA PRO A 25 10.45 41.91 7.03
C PRO A 25 9.37 41.25 6.15
N ALA A 26 8.20 40.98 6.74
CA ALA A 26 7.04 40.48 6.02
C ALA A 26 6.64 41.45 4.87
N GLY A 27 6.25 40.89 3.73
CA GLY A 27 5.85 41.66 2.53
C GLY A 27 7.01 42.04 1.59
N GLY A 28 8.26 41.68 1.92
CA GLY A 28 9.39 41.78 0.98
C GLY A 28 9.28 40.81 -0.21
N PRO A 29 10.20 40.90 -1.18
CA PRO A 29 10.29 39.93 -2.27
C PRO A 29 10.46 38.50 -1.72
N LEU A 30 9.78 37.53 -2.33
CA LEU A 30 9.76 36.14 -1.86
C LEU A 30 11.08 35.42 -2.21
N PRO A 31 11.97 35.09 -1.25
CA PRO A 31 13.22 34.44 -1.58
C PRO A 31 13.00 32.96 -1.90
N VAL A 32 13.71 32.44 -2.91
CA VAL A 32 13.72 31.03 -3.31
C VAL A 32 15.16 30.59 -3.52
N LEU A 33 15.60 29.54 -2.83
CA LEU A 33 16.93 28.96 -3.00
C LEU A 33 16.98 28.18 -4.32
N LEU A 34 17.92 28.53 -5.20
CA LEU A 34 18.10 27.88 -6.48
C LEU A 34 18.56 26.43 -6.31
N PRO A 35 17.98 25.48 -7.07
CA PRO A 35 18.51 24.13 -7.12
C PRO A 35 19.81 24.12 -7.92
N ARG A 36 20.67 23.14 -7.67
CA ARG A 36 21.93 22.99 -8.41
C ARG A 36 21.70 22.60 -9.87
N GLU A 37 20.60 21.90 -10.15
CA GLU A 37 20.28 21.42 -11.49
C GLU A 37 19.62 22.53 -12.33
N ALA A 38 20.29 22.95 -13.42
CA ALA A 38 19.81 24.03 -14.29
C ALA A 38 18.40 23.78 -14.87
N ARG A 39 18.09 22.52 -15.23
CA ARG A 39 16.77 22.10 -15.71
C ARG A 39 15.68 22.35 -14.65
N ARG A 40 15.95 21.98 -13.40
CA ARG A 40 15.02 22.16 -12.28
C ARG A 40 14.80 23.65 -11.99
N ALA A 41 15.87 24.44 -12.02
CA ALA A 41 15.77 25.91 -11.89
C ALA A 41 14.93 26.54 -13.01
N ALA A 42 15.09 26.09 -14.26
CA ALA A 42 14.30 26.56 -15.39
C ALA A 42 12.81 26.18 -15.26
N LEU A 43 12.52 24.94 -14.84
CA LEU A 43 11.16 24.50 -14.55
C LEU A 43 10.52 25.35 -13.45
N TRP A 44 11.22 25.60 -12.34
CA TRP A 44 10.67 26.36 -11.22
C TRP A 44 10.31 27.80 -11.58
N ARG A 45 11.16 28.47 -12.36
CA ARG A 45 10.84 29.81 -12.90
C ARG A 45 9.53 29.77 -13.67
N ARG A 46 9.43 28.82 -14.60
CA ARG A 46 8.23 28.62 -15.42
C ARG A 46 7.00 28.33 -14.55
N VAL A 47 7.10 27.47 -13.55
CA VAL A 47 5.98 27.15 -12.64
C VAL A 47 5.48 28.39 -11.92
N LEU A 48 6.37 29.19 -11.30
CA LEU A 48 5.96 30.41 -10.61
C LEU A 48 5.37 31.44 -11.59
N ASP A 49 5.98 31.59 -12.76
CA ASP A 49 5.53 32.54 -13.77
C ASP A 49 4.22 32.14 -14.47
N GLU A 50 3.88 30.85 -14.54
CA GLU A 50 2.72 30.34 -15.27
C GLU A 50 1.51 30.02 -14.37
N GLN A 51 1.71 29.56 -13.13
CA GLN A 51 0.63 29.04 -12.28
C GLN A 51 0.31 29.84 -11.02
N TYR A 52 1.18 30.76 -10.62
CA TYR A 52 1.02 31.48 -9.36
C TYR A 52 0.96 32.98 -9.61
N ASP A 53 0.13 33.69 -8.85
CA ASP A 53 -0.02 35.14 -8.91
C ASP A 53 -0.17 35.71 -7.49
N GLY A 54 0.60 36.74 -7.18
CA GLY A 54 0.43 37.53 -5.95
C GLY A 54 0.58 36.72 -4.65
N PRO A 55 0.49 37.40 -3.49
CA PRO A 55 0.50 36.73 -2.21
C PRO A 55 -0.79 35.93 -1.98
N ALA A 56 -0.66 34.74 -1.39
CA ALA A 56 -1.81 33.97 -0.92
C ALA A 56 -2.56 34.71 0.20
N ALA A 57 -3.86 34.46 0.32
CA ALA A 57 -4.64 34.98 1.45
C ALA A 57 -4.12 34.39 2.77
N THR A 58 -3.67 35.25 3.67
CA THR A 58 -3.17 34.84 4.98
C THR A 58 -4.32 34.77 5.99
N ALA A 59 -4.49 33.62 6.64
CA ALA A 59 -5.32 33.50 7.83
C ALA A 59 -4.42 33.59 9.07
N PRO A 60 -4.57 34.61 9.94
CA PRO A 60 -3.73 34.75 11.12
C PRO A 60 -3.96 33.60 12.12
N GLY A 61 -2.99 33.43 13.02
CA GLY A 61 -3.14 32.57 14.19
C GLY A 61 -2.74 31.11 13.99
N ARG A 62 -1.95 30.74 12.98
CA ARG A 62 -1.45 29.37 12.79
C ARG A 62 -0.22 29.09 13.67
N VAL A 63 0.12 27.82 13.83
CA VAL A 63 1.41 27.40 14.39
C VAL A 63 2.24 26.77 13.28
N VAL A 64 3.50 27.18 13.17
CA VAL A 64 4.48 26.66 12.22
C VAL A 64 5.57 25.97 13.02
N ALA A 65 5.95 24.75 12.64
CA ALA A 65 7.01 24.02 13.30
C ALA A 65 8.11 23.64 12.31
N ALA A 66 9.37 23.92 12.68
CA ALA A 66 10.54 23.48 11.91
C ALA A 66 10.97 22.08 12.37
N LEU A 67 11.01 21.12 11.45
CA LEU A 67 11.51 19.77 11.69
C LEU A 67 12.89 19.61 11.04
N GLY A 68 13.94 19.82 11.85
CA GLY A 68 15.34 19.76 11.45
C GLY A 68 15.93 21.13 11.12
N ALA A 69 17.27 21.25 11.19
CA ALA A 69 17.97 22.52 11.04
C ALA A 69 17.74 23.18 9.67
N GLU A 70 17.72 22.39 8.60
CA GLU A 70 17.49 22.86 7.22
C GLU A 70 16.10 23.49 7.02
N ALA A 71 15.15 23.22 7.93
CA ALA A 71 13.80 23.76 7.87
C ALA A 71 13.63 25.10 8.58
N SER A 72 14.64 25.55 9.34
CA SER A 72 14.56 26.74 10.19
C SER A 72 14.26 28.01 9.39
N ALA A 73 15.04 28.31 8.34
CA ALA A 73 14.83 29.49 7.51
C ALA A 73 13.52 29.44 6.68
N PRO A 74 13.17 28.34 5.99
CA PRO A 74 11.88 28.23 5.31
C PRO A 74 10.69 28.36 6.28
N ALA A 75 10.78 27.80 7.49
CA ALA A 75 9.73 27.93 8.51
C ALA A 75 9.58 29.36 9.02
N ARG A 76 10.69 30.07 9.26
CA ARG A 76 10.68 31.51 9.60
C ARG A 76 10.04 32.37 8.52
N LEU A 77 10.41 32.14 7.26
CA LEU A 77 9.82 32.85 6.13
C LEU A 77 8.31 32.65 6.09
N TYR A 78 7.87 31.39 6.17
CA TYR A 78 6.45 31.06 6.16
C TYR A 78 5.72 31.72 7.34
N ALA A 79 6.22 31.54 8.57
CA ALA A 79 5.62 32.10 9.77
C ALA A 79 5.53 33.63 9.76
N SER A 80 6.58 34.31 9.30
CA SER A 80 6.61 35.77 9.14
C SER A 80 5.59 36.25 8.12
N ALA A 81 5.55 35.61 6.94
CA ALA A 81 4.63 35.96 5.86
C ALA A 81 3.16 35.71 6.23
N THR A 82 2.87 34.70 7.05
CA THR A 82 1.49 34.34 7.45
C THR A 82 1.10 34.87 8.84
N GLY A 83 1.96 35.64 9.52
CA GLY A 83 1.71 36.12 10.89
C GLY A 83 1.46 34.98 11.89
N SER A 84 2.16 33.87 11.72
CA SER A 84 1.98 32.64 12.51
C SER A 84 3.03 32.49 13.61
N VAL A 85 2.70 31.73 14.64
CA VAL A 85 3.62 31.43 15.75
C VAL A 85 4.60 30.36 15.30
N LEU A 86 5.89 30.63 15.37
CA LEU A 86 6.94 29.68 15.03
C LEU A 86 7.40 28.88 16.26
N LEU A 87 7.49 27.56 16.10
CA LEU A 87 8.12 26.64 17.02
C LEU A 87 9.47 26.20 16.45
N GLU A 88 10.53 26.86 16.90
CA GLU A 88 11.90 26.50 16.53
C GLU A 88 12.41 25.32 17.38
N ASP A 89 13.25 24.48 16.76
CA ASP A 89 14.07 23.45 17.43
C ASP A 89 13.31 22.43 18.31
N THR A 90 12.04 22.15 18.01
CA THR A 90 11.19 21.31 18.87
C THR A 90 11.37 19.80 18.67
N GLY A 91 12.09 19.35 17.64
CA GLY A 91 12.22 17.93 17.29
C GLY A 91 10.87 17.24 17.03
N LEU A 92 10.87 16.00 16.51
CA LEU A 92 9.60 15.33 16.18
C LEU A 92 8.67 15.18 17.40
N ASP A 93 9.21 14.82 18.56
CA ASP A 93 8.40 14.58 19.76
C ASP A 93 7.78 15.87 20.32
N GLY A 94 8.47 17.01 20.22
CA GLY A 94 7.90 18.31 20.58
C GLY A 94 6.75 18.70 19.65
N ILE A 95 6.93 18.50 18.34
CA ILE A 95 5.90 18.79 17.34
C ILE A 95 4.69 17.86 17.50
N VAL A 96 4.89 16.57 17.78
CA VAL A 96 3.80 15.62 18.08
C VAL A 96 3.01 16.04 19.33
N ARG A 97 3.71 16.50 20.39
CA ARG A 97 3.03 17.03 21.58
C ARG A 97 2.20 18.27 21.27
N GLU A 98 2.71 19.15 20.42
CA GLU A 98 1.95 20.32 19.97
C GLU A 98 0.75 19.92 19.11
N ALA A 99 0.89 18.97 18.19
CA ALA A 99 -0.19 18.48 17.34
C ALA A 99 -1.38 17.92 18.15
N ARG A 100 -1.13 17.36 19.34
CA ARG A 100 -2.17 16.87 20.27
C ARG A 100 -2.93 17.99 20.99
N ARG A 101 -2.46 19.22 20.96
CA ARG A 101 -3.15 20.35 21.59
C ARG A 101 -4.25 20.83 20.63
N PRO A 102 -5.52 20.92 21.07
CA PRO A 102 -6.54 21.60 20.31
C PRO A 102 -6.10 23.02 20.01
N GLY A 103 -6.37 23.51 18.80
CA GLY A 103 -5.89 24.82 18.41
C GLY A 103 -6.00 25.08 16.91
N PRO A 104 -5.39 26.19 16.47
CA PRO A 104 -5.37 26.58 15.06
C PRO A 104 -4.57 25.57 14.22
N ALA A 105 -4.63 25.68 12.90
CA ALA A 105 -3.89 24.78 12.02
C ALA A 105 -2.39 24.71 12.36
N LEU A 106 -1.82 23.52 12.25
CA LEU A 106 -0.38 23.26 12.38
C LEU A 106 0.22 23.05 10.99
N VAL A 107 1.27 23.80 10.67
CA VAL A 107 2.09 23.59 9.47
C VAL A 107 3.46 23.09 9.90
N VAL A 108 3.85 21.90 9.45
CA VAL A 108 5.18 21.35 9.72
C VAL A 108 6.05 21.50 8.48
N VAL A 109 7.16 22.19 8.62
CA VAL A 109 8.13 22.46 7.56
C VAL A 109 9.34 21.56 7.80
N GLY A 110 9.75 20.77 6.83
CA GLY A 110 10.84 19.81 6.99
C GLY A 110 11.26 19.16 5.69
N THR A 111 12.52 18.74 5.57
CA THR A 111 12.96 18.01 4.37
C THR A 111 12.32 16.62 4.30
N ALA A 112 12.30 16.05 3.10
CA ALA A 112 11.72 14.73 2.87
C ALA A 112 12.36 13.65 3.77
N ALA A 113 13.67 13.77 4.07
CA ALA A 113 14.38 12.86 4.98
C ALA A 113 13.82 12.87 6.41
N ALA A 114 13.30 14.02 6.88
CA ALA A 114 12.68 14.15 8.19
C ALA A 114 11.19 13.78 8.18
N MET A 115 10.53 13.89 7.01
CA MET A 115 9.10 13.66 6.80
C MET A 115 8.78 12.24 6.31
N ARG A 116 9.46 11.23 6.86
CA ARG A 116 9.19 9.82 6.57
C ARG A 116 7.82 9.40 7.12
N VAL A 117 7.19 8.39 6.53
CA VAL A 117 5.85 7.90 6.90
C VAL A 117 5.73 7.59 8.40
N GLY A 118 6.79 7.08 9.04
CA GLY A 118 6.78 6.85 10.49
C GLY A 118 6.60 8.13 11.32
N ALA A 119 7.23 9.23 10.90
CA ALA A 119 7.04 10.54 11.53
C ALA A 119 5.66 11.13 11.19
N LEU A 120 5.25 11.03 9.92
CA LEU A 120 3.96 11.54 9.46
C LEU A 120 2.79 10.85 10.15
N ALA A 121 2.81 9.53 10.30
CA ALA A 121 1.77 8.77 10.97
C ALA A 121 1.54 9.24 12.41
N ARG A 122 2.63 9.54 13.15
CA ARG A 122 2.55 10.07 14.52
C ARG A 122 1.94 11.46 14.55
N LEU A 123 2.29 12.32 13.59
CA LEU A 123 1.77 13.68 13.48
C LEU A 123 0.29 13.70 13.08
N VAL A 124 -0.10 12.89 12.09
CA VAL A 124 -1.50 12.78 11.63
C VAL A 124 -2.39 12.25 12.76
N ALA A 125 -1.97 11.17 13.43
CA ALA A 125 -2.72 10.62 14.56
C ALA A 125 -2.91 11.65 15.67
N ALA A 126 -1.84 12.36 16.06
CA ALA A 126 -1.89 13.41 17.07
C ALA A 126 -2.81 14.58 16.67
N ALA A 127 -2.72 15.05 15.42
CA ALA A 127 -3.55 16.12 14.91
C ALA A 127 -5.03 15.71 14.82
N ARG A 128 -5.32 14.47 14.38
CA ARG A 128 -6.68 13.92 14.35
C ARG A 128 -7.29 13.80 15.74
N GLU A 129 -6.54 13.29 16.71
CA GLU A 129 -6.97 13.23 18.12
C GLU A 129 -7.40 14.60 18.66
N ALA A 130 -6.71 15.66 18.24
CA ALA A 130 -7.00 17.03 18.63
C ALA A 130 -8.05 17.75 17.74
N GLY A 131 -8.51 17.12 16.66
CA GLY A 131 -9.36 17.77 15.65
C GLY A 131 -8.67 18.95 14.93
N ARG A 132 -7.34 18.93 14.86
CA ARG A 132 -6.50 20.04 14.41
C ARG A 132 -6.12 19.85 12.93
N PRO A 133 -6.38 20.83 12.04
CA PRO A 133 -5.90 20.77 10.66
C PRO A 133 -4.36 20.73 10.61
N LEU A 134 -3.82 19.83 9.79
CA LEU A 134 -2.39 19.63 9.62
C LEU A 134 -2.02 19.81 8.15
N GLY A 135 -1.00 20.63 7.88
CA GLY A 135 -0.34 20.71 6.58
C GLY A 135 1.16 20.48 6.71
N LEU A 136 1.77 19.97 5.64
CA LEU A 136 3.18 19.66 5.56
C LEU A 136 3.80 20.47 4.42
N LEU A 137 4.94 21.10 4.65
CA LEU A 137 5.74 21.70 3.58
C LEU A 137 7.06 20.95 3.54
N THR A 138 7.25 20.20 2.46
CA THR A 138 8.45 19.37 2.26
C THR A 138 9.03 19.54 0.87
N GLY A 139 10.31 19.19 0.75
CA GLY A 139 11.05 19.08 -0.50
C GLY A 139 12.16 18.04 -0.36
N ARG A 140 12.67 17.54 -1.49
CA ARG A 140 13.72 16.51 -1.50
C ARG A 140 15.05 16.98 -0.89
N ASP A 141 15.29 18.28 -0.94
CA ASP A 141 16.50 18.98 -0.49
C ASP A 141 16.12 20.40 0.00
N PRO A 142 17.06 21.17 0.59
CA PRO A 142 16.76 22.53 1.08
C PRO A 142 16.21 23.48 0.01
N ALA A 143 16.68 23.39 -1.24
CA ALA A 143 16.15 24.18 -2.34
C ALA A 143 14.68 23.86 -2.59
N GLY A 144 14.34 22.57 -2.68
CA GLY A 144 12.96 22.11 -2.89
C GLY A 144 12.04 22.47 -1.74
N LEU A 145 12.55 22.47 -0.51
CA LEU A 145 11.80 22.92 0.66
C LEU A 145 11.49 24.43 0.56
N SER A 146 12.47 25.25 0.18
CA SER A 146 12.25 26.68 -0.05
C SER A 146 11.22 26.95 -1.16
N PHE A 147 11.26 26.15 -2.24
CA PHE A 147 10.32 26.25 -3.35
C PHE A 147 8.90 25.84 -2.96
N SER A 148 8.77 24.78 -2.14
CA SER A 148 7.50 24.36 -1.56
C SER A 148 6.88 25.46 -0.68
N VAL A 149 7.69 26.11 0.17
CA VAL A 149 7.23 27.25 0.99
C VAL A 149 6.81 28.42 0.11
N ALA A 150 7.61 28.74 -0.92
CA ALA A 150 7.28 29.82 -1.84
C ALA A 150 5.92 29.61 -2.54
N LYS A 151 5.65 28.40 -3.03
CA LYS A 151 4.35 28.08 -3.64
C LYS A 151 3.18 28.15 -2.65
N ALA A 152 3.40 27.76 -1.39
CA ALA A 152 2.37 27.88 -0.35
C ALA A 152 2.05 29.33 0.02
N LEU A 153 2.99 30.26 -0.19
CA LEU A 153 2.82 31.70 0.05
C LEU A 153 2.24 32.46 -1.16
N LEU A 154 2.06 31.81 -2.31
CA LEU A 154 1.52 32.42 -3.52
C LEU A 154 0.12 31.86 -3.82
N ALA A 155 -0.78 32.71 -4.35
CA ALA A 155 -2.10 32.24 -4.75
C ALA A 155 -2.02 31.51 -6.10
N PRO A 156 -2.70 30.35 -6.27
CA PRO A 156 -2.91 29.78 -7.58
C PRO A 156 -3.63 30.75 -8.52
N ARG A 157 -3.28 30.75 -9.80
CA ARG A 157 -3.95 31.59 -10.81
C ARG A 157 -5.41 31.18 -11.00
N ALA A 158 -6.31 32.15 -10.85
CA ALA A 158 -7.74 31.95 -11.10
C ALA A 158 -8.06 31.50 -12.54
N SER A 159 -7.23 31.90 -13.53
CA SER A 159 -7.41 31.55 -14.94
C SER A 159 -7.21 30.06 -15.24
N LEU A 160 -6.64 29.27 -14.32
CA LEU A 160 -6.43 27.85 -14.52
C LEU A 160 -7.76 27.09 -14.54
N GLY A 161 -8.74 27.51 -13.72
CA GLY A 161 -10.10 26.97 -13.65
C GLY A 161 -10.23 25.45 -13.47
N GLY A 162 -11.45 25.00 -13.18
CA GLY A 162 -11.86 23.61 -13.35
C GLY A 162 -11.28 22.56 -12.36
N LEU A 163 -11.99 21.44 -12.31
CA LEU A 163 -11.58 20.20 -11.67
C LEU A 163 -11.49 19.11 -12.75
N ASP A 164 -10.28 18.65 -13.06
CA ASP A 164 -10.06 17.51 -13.94
C ASP A 164 -10.00 16.20 -13.13
N ARG A 165 -10.79 15.21 -13.53
CA ARG A 165 -10.86 13.89 -12.89
C ARG A 165 -10.27 12.81 -13.78
N PHE A 166 -9.38 12.02 -13.20
CA PHE A 166 -8.81 10.82 -13.80
C PHE A 166 -9.03 9.65 -12.85
N ASP A 167 -9.94 8.74 -13.23
CA ASP A 167 -10.32 7.60 -12.40
C ASP A 167 -9.95 6.27 -13.09
N ALA A 168 -9.02 5.54 -12.51
CA ALA A 168 -8.58 4.23 -12.97
C ALA A 168 -8.80 3.17 -11.87
N PRO A 169 -10.05 2.88 -11.48
CA PRO A 169 -10.34 2.07 -10.31
C PRO A 169 -10.19 0.57 -10.58
N SER A 170 -10.33 0.10 -11.82
CA SER A 170 -10.37 -1.34 -12.10
C SER A 170 -8.97 -1.96 -12.20
N HIS A 171 -8.73 -3.00 -11.39
CA HIS A 171 -7.69 -4.01 -11.64
C HIS A 171 -7.93 -4.83 -12.92
N HIS A 172 -9.07 -4.60 -13.57
CA HIS A 172 -9.64 -5.42 -14.65
C HIS A 172 -9.75 -4.69 -15.99
N ALA A 173 -9.47 -3.38 -16.06
CA ALA A 173 -9.32 -2.74 -17.36
C ALA A 173 -8.12 -3.40 -18.03
N ASP A 174 -8.40 -4.09 -19.14
CA ASP A 174 -7.46 -4.89 -19.92
C ASP A 174 -6.06 -4.28 -19.86
N GLU A 175 -5.11 -4.96 -19.22
CA GLU A 175 -3.69 -4.60 -19.34
C GLU A 175 -3.22 -4.64 -20.81
N ASN A 176 -4.06 -5.19 -21.69
CA ASN A 176 -3.98 -5.20 -23.15
C ASN A 176 -4.43 -3.90 -23.84
N ILE A 177 -4.91 -2.87 -23.15
CA ILE A 177 -5.08 -1.53 -23.75
C ILE A 177 -3.69 -0.91 -23.90
N THR A 178 -3.01 -1.30 -24.97
CA THR A 178 -1.63 -0.90 -25.31
C THR A 178 -1.55 0.52 -25.87
N ALA A 179 -2.67 1.10 -26.30
CA ALA A 179 -2.75 2.50 -26.72
C ALA A 179 -3.67 3.29 -25.77
N PRO A 180 -3.15 4.20 -24.93
CA PRO A 180 -4.03 5.19 -24.30
C PRO A 180 -4.71 5.98 -25.42
N PRO A 181 -5.96 6.45 -25.24
CA PRO A 181 -6.43 7.52 -26.10
C PRO A 181 -5.40 8.68 -25.94
N PRO A 182 -4.79 9.19 -27.03
CA PRO A 182 -3.76 10.26 -26.98
C PRO A 182 -4.16 11.49 -26.16
N THR A 183 -5.45 11.62 -25.85
CA THR A 183 -6.02 12.61 -24.95
C THR A 183 -5.50 12.48 -23.52
N LEU A 184 -5.30 11.29 -22.93
CA LEU A 184 -5.00 11.16 -21.49
C LEU A 184 -3.71 11.89 -21.09
N VAL A 185 -2.60 11.64 -21.80
CA VAL A 185 -1.33 12.31 -21.51
C VAL A 185 -1.46 13.82 -21.70
N ARG A 186 -2.15 14.26 -22.76
CA ARG A 186 -2.42 15.68 -23.02
C ARG A 186 -3.19 16.32 -21.86
N GLU A 187 -4.23 15.65 -21.36
CA GLU A 187 -5.04 16.14 -20.25
C GLU A 187 -4.27 16.13 -18.92
N LEU A 188 -3.37 15.17 -18.69
CA LEU A 188 -2.49 15.16 -17.51
C LEU A 188 -1.50 16.33 -17.48
N VAL A 189 -0.98 16.75 -18.65
CA VAL A 189 -0.02 17.88 -18.74
C VAL A 189 -0.69 19.23 -19.01
N ARG A 190 -1.97 19.26 -19.41
CA ARG A 190 -2.74 20.50 -19.59
C ARG A 190 -2.90 21.20 -18.23
N PRO A 191 -2.67 22.52 -18.12
CA PRO A 191 -2.91 23.24 -16.88
C PRO A 191 -4.38 23.15 -16.45
N ALA A 192 -4.61 22.88 -15.16
CA ALA A 192 -5.91 22.95 -14.49
C ALA A 192 -5.70 23.43 -13.05
N LEU A 193 -6.74 23.94 -12.37
CA LEU A 193 -6.63 24.35 -10.98
C LEU A 193 -6.49 23.14 -10.04
N VAL A 194 -7.29 22.10 -10.29
CA VAL A 194 -7.31 20.88 -9.48
C VAL A 194 -7.28 19.64 -10.37
N LYS A 195 -6.45 18.65 -9.99
CA LYS A 195 -6.45 17.31 -10.58
C LYS A 195 -6.70 16.25 -9.52
N LEU A 196 -7.74 15.46 -9.72
CA LEU A 196 -8.02 14.26 -8.92
C LEU A 196 -7.55 13.04 -9.69
N LEU A 197 -6.53 12.38 -9.16
CA LEU A 197 -5.92 11.17 -9.74
C LEU A 197 -6.23 9.98 -8.84
N ARG A 198 -7.17 9.11 -9.24
CA ARG A 198 -7.39 7.81 -8.61
C ARG A 198 -6.78 6.71 -9.47
N THR A 199 -5.82 5.98 -8.91
CA THR A 199 -4.97 5.09 -9.69
C THR A 199 -4.37 3.97 -8.84
N HIS A 200 -4.14 2.82 -9.48
CA HIS A 200 -3.32 1.76 -8.92
C HIS A 200 -1.84 2.13 -8.99
N GLY A 201 -1.07 1.75 -7.99
CA GLY A 201 0.35 2.07 -7.98
C GLY A 201 0.97 1.87 -6.62
N GLU A 202 2.21 2.30 -6.51
CA GLU A 202 2.93 2.28 -5.24
C GLU A 202 3.91 3.44 -5.25
N GLY A 203 3.54 4.56 -4.61
CA GLY A 203 4.31 5.77 -4.27
C GLY A 203 5.25 6.42 -5.30
N GLY A 204 6.12 5.66 -5.96
CA GLY A 204 7.01 6.09 -7.04
C GLY A 204 6.41 5.94 -8.45
N HIS A 205 5.37 5.11 -8.61
CA HIS A 205 4.72 4.88 -9.90
C HIS A 205 3.20 4.76 -9.74
N ALA A 206 2.45 5.46 -10.59
CA ALA A 206 0.99 5.35 -10.69
C ALA A 206 0.58 4.90 -12.10
N LYS A 207 -0.17 3.80 -12.17
CA LYS A 207 -0.63 3.16 -13.40
C LYS A 207 -2.01 3.70 -13.78
N LEU A 208 -2.09 4.33 -14.94
CA LEU A 208 -3.33 4.77 -15.58
C LEU A 208 -3.55 3.94 -16.87
N PRO A 209 -4.77 3.92 -17.44
CA PRO A 209 -5.03 3.25 -18.70
C PRO A 209 -4.10 3.78 -19.81
N GLY A 210 -3.20 2.92 -20.30
CA GLY A 210 -2.20 3.25 -21.32
C GLY A 210 -1.09 4.24 -20.91
N ALA A 211 -1.02 4.69 -19.65
CA ALA A 211 0.01 5.62 -19.17
C ALA A 211 0.53 5.26 -17.77
N VAL A 212 1.75 5.70 -17.44
CA VAL A 212 2.32 5.62 -16.09
C VAL A 212 2.85 6.98 -15.68
N VAL A 213 2.37 7.48 -14.54
CA VAL A 213 2.97 8.64 -13.86
C VAL A 213 4.19 8.16 -13.07
N CYS A 214 5.36 8.68 -13.43
CA CYS A 214 6.65 8.29 -12.86
C CYS A 214 7.21 9.41 -12.00
N GLY A 215 7.51 9.10 -10.74
CA GLY A 215 8.07 10.03 -9.77
C GLY A 215 9.60 10.08 -9.73
N VAL A 216 10.31 9.79 -10.81
CA VAL A 216 11.79 9.86 -10.81
C VAL A 216 12.24 11.30 -10.62
N LEU A 217 13.02 11.56 -9.58
CA LEU A 217 13.35 12.93 -9.17
C LEU A 217 14.55 13.49 -9.94
N ASP A 218 15.56 12.67 -10.23
CA ASP A 218 16.75 13.06 -11.02
C ASP A 218 16.66 12.55 -12.46
N ASP A 219 17.74 12.69 -13.22
CA ASP A 219 17.79 12.27 -14.64
C ASP A 219 17.59 10.77 -14.83
N ALA A 220 18.08 9.96 -13.87
CA ALA A 220 17.92 8.52 -13.84
C ALA A 220 17.69 8.01 -12.41
N GLU A 221 17.01 6.87 -12.29
CA GLU A 221 16.81 6.18 -11.02
C GLU A 221 18.10 5.58 -10.47
N PHE A 222 18.92 5.05 -11.38
CA PHE A 222 20.23 4.47 -11.08
C PHE A 222 21.26 5.14 -12.00
N PRO A 223 21.97 6.19 -11.56
CA PRO A 223 22.89 6.94 -12.42
C PRO A 223 23.99 6.08 -13.05
N GLU A 224 24.49 5.07 -12.33
CA GLU A 224 25.48 4.14 -12.87
C GLU A 224 24.89 3.15 -13.88
N HIS A 225 23.59 2.88 -13.81
CA HIS A 225 22.87 1.96 -14.70
C HIS A 225 21.59 2.62 -15.22
N PRO A 226 21.74 3.68 -16.03
CA PRO A 226 20.63 4.52 -16.45
C PRO A 226 19.68 3.80 -17.40
N ASP A 227 19.91 2.53 -17.72
CA ASP A 227 19.03 1.66 -18.52
C ASP A 227 18.16 0.70 -17.70
N LEU A 228 18.48 0.49 -16.42
CA LEU A 228 17.85 -0.55 -15.60
C LEU A 228 16.72 -0.04 -14.69
N GLY A 229 16.43 1.27 -14.69
CA GLY A 229 15.39 1.87 -13.85
C GLY A 229 14.51 2.86 -14.60
N CYS A 230 14.07 3.89 -13.91
CA CYS A 230 13.38 5.03 -14.53
C CYS A 230 14.37 6.09 -15.04
N GLY A 231 13.96 6.89 -16.02
CA GLY A 231 14.77 7.94 -16.61
C GLY A 231 13.91 9.04 -17.22
N ARG A 232 14.42 10.28 -17.18
CA ARG A 232 13.76 11.45 -17.77
C ARG A 232 14.04 11.57 -19.26
N GLU A 233 15.30 11.35 -19.67
CA GLU A 233 15.79 11.45 -21.05
C GLU A 233 16.79 10.32 -21.37
N PRO A 234 16.45 9.35 -22.24
CA PRO A 234 15.12 9.15 -22.83
C PRO A 234 14.08 8.85 -21.74
N ARG A 235 12.82 9.19 -22.01
CA ARG A 235 11.75 8.99 -21.04
C ARG A 235 11.45 7.51 -20.87
N ARG A 236 11.71 6.98 -19.67
CA ARG A 236 11.51 5.56 -19.36
C ARG A 236 11.00 5.35 -17.95
N CYS A 237 10.15 4.36 -17.77
CA CYS A 237 9.72 3.89 -16.47
C CYS A 237 9.74 2.37 -16.47
N LYS A 238 10.37 1.76 -15.46
CA LYS A 238 10.44 0.30 -15.29
C LYS A 238 9.06 -0.36 -15.13
N ARG A 239 8.02 0.41 -14.78
CA ARG A 239 6.63 -0.03 -14.65
C ARG A 239 5.75 0.30 -15.85
N ALA A 240 6.31 0.90 -16.90
CA ALA A 240 5.54 1.27 -18.08
C ALA A 240 4.96 0.03 -18.78
N GLY A 241 5.78 -0.99 -19.05
CA GLY A 241 5.34 -2.20 -19.77
C GLY A 241 4.67 -1.85 -21.11
N GLY A 242 5.26 -0.93 -21.88
CA GLY A 242 4.70 -0.42 -23.15
C GLY A 242 3.79 0.82 -23.04
N ARG A 243 3.41 1.22 -21.83
CA ARG A 243 2.60 2.44 -21.59
C ARG A 243 3.40 3.72 -21.81
N LEU A 244 2.69 4.82 -22.13
CA LEU A 244 3.29 6.15 -22.16
C LEU A 244 3.77 6.57 -20.76
N VAL A 245 4.89 7.28 -20.68
CA VAL A 245 5.44 7.76 -19.41
C VAL A 245 5.18 9.26 -19.28
N VAL A 246 4.65 9.66 -18.13
CA VAL A 246 4.45 11.06 -17.73
C VAL A 246 5.25 11.30 -16.45
N GLY A 247 6.12 12.31 -16.44
CA GLY A 247 6.79 12.73 -15.22
C GLY A 247 5.80 13.31 -14.23
N ALA A 248 5.93 12.99 -12.95
CA ALA A 248 5.08 13.60 -11.92
C ALA A 248 5.21 15.13 -11.90
N ASP A 249 6.40 15.67 -12.21
CA ASP A 249 6.66 17.11 -12.33
C ASP A 249 6.06 17.75 -13.59
N GLU A 250 5.44 16.97 -14.47
CA GLU A 250 4.74 17.46 -15.66
C GLU A 250 3.23 17.60 -15.44
N ILE A 251 2.70 17.10 -14.32
CA ILE A 251 1.27 17.21 -14.00
C ILE A 251 0.97 18.65 -13.62
N ALA A 252 0.51 19.43 -14.60
CA ALA A 252 0.30 20.86 -14.47
C ALA A 252 -0.97 21.18 -13.67
N SER A 253 -0.86 21.18 -12.34
CA SER A 253 -1.94 21.58 -11.44
C SER A 253 -1.42 22.08 -10.10
N PRO A 254 -1.86 23.25 -9.60
CA PRO A 254 -1.49 23.75 -8.28
C PRO A 254 -1.98 22.84 -7.14
N VAL A 255 -3.13 22.19 -7.30
CA VAL A 255 -3.67 21.23 -6.33
C VAL A 255 -3.83 19.86 -6.97
N VAL A 256 -3.26 18.83 -6.36
CA VAL A 256 -3.40 17.45 -6.82
C VAL A 256 -3.90 16.56 -5.68
N ALA A 257 -5.05 15.94 -5.87
CA ALA A 257 -5.50 14.88 -4.98
C ALA A 257 -5.12 13.53 -5.58
N PHE A 258 -4.06 12.93 -5.04
CA PHE A 258 -3.43 11.71 -5.55
C PHE A 258 -3.81 10.50 -4.70
N VAL A 259 -4.91 9.85 -5.09
CA VAL A 259 -5.47 8.68 -4.43
C VAL A 259 -4.87 7.42 -5.05
N CYS A 260 -3.74 6.99 -4.48
CA CYS A 260 -2.99 5.81 -4.88
C CYS A 260 -2.40 5.14 -3.64
N CYS A 261 -2.23 3.81 -3.60
CA CYS A 261 -1.54 3.16 -2.49
C CYS A 261 -0.17 3.80 -2.25
N ASN A 262 0.12 4.18 -1.00
CA ASN A 262 1.38 4.84 -0.65
C ASN A 262 1.61 6.13 -1.47
N GLY A 263 0.55 6.86 -1.80
CA GLY A 263 0.62 8.04 -2.67
C GLY A 263 1.56 9.12 -2.14
N PHE A 264 1.70 9.25 -0.82
CA PHE A 264 2.68 10.09 -0.16
C PHE A 264 3.80 9.26 0.48
N ASN A 265 4.87 9.05 -0.27
CA ASN A 265 6.13 8.51 0.25
C ASN A 265 7.29 9.39 -0.18
N VAL A 266 8.29 9.50 0.68
CA VAL A 266 9.54 10.17 0.33
C VAL A 266 10.48 9.22 -0.40
N ALA A 267 11.39 9.79 -1.21
CA ALA A 267 12.42 9.01 -1.89
C ALA A 267 13.28 8.21 -0.88
N GLY A 268 13.73 7.01 -1.27
CA GLY A 268 14.53 6.14 -0.40
C GLY A 268 13.73 5.34 0.63
N GLU A 269 12.43 5.61 0.82
CA GLU A 269 11.62 4.94 1.84
C GLU A 269 10.96 3.65 1.33
N LEU A 270 10.09 3.76 0.31
CA LEU A 270 9.43 2.59 -0.28
C LEU A 270 10.41 1.83 -1.19
N TYR A 271 11.06 2.57 -2.10
CA TYR A 271 12.13 2.10 -2.96
C TYR A 271 13.46 2.65 -2.45
N PRO A 272 14.55 1.88 -2.48
CA PRO A 272 15.89 2.38 -2.13
C PRO A 272 16.49 3.23 -3.27
N SER A 273 15.69 4.12 -3.87
CA SER A 273 16.04 4.97 -5.02
C SER A 273 15.35 6.32 -4.93
N ASN A 274 15.63 7.22 -5.88
CA ASN A 274 15.14 8.60 -5.94
C ASN A 274 13.73 8.74 -6.56
N VAL A 275 12.85 7.76 -6.37
CA VAL A 275 11.48 7.79 -6.94
C VAL A 275 10.43 8.15 -5.89
N SER A 276 9.63 9.17 -6.17
CA SER A 276 8.46 9.58 -5.40
C SER A 276 7.54 10.46 -6.25
N VAL A 277 6.29 10.02 -6.47
CA VAL A 277 5.30 10.79 -7.22
C VAL A 277 4.93 12.05 -6.44
N ALA A 278 4.67 11.95 -5.14
CA ALA A 278 4.35 13.11 -4.31
C ALA A 278 5.45 14.18 -4.35
N LEU A 279 6.72 13.80 -4.20
CA LEU A 279 7.82 14.76 -4.31
C LEU A 279 7.97 15.29 -5.73
N GLY A 280 7.76 14.47 -6.76
CA GLY A 280 7.81 14.95 -8.15
C GLY A 280 6.70 15.97 -8.46
N LEU A 281 5.48 15.74 -7.96
CA LEU A 281 4.37 16.69 -8.06
C LEU A 281 4.74 18.03 -7.39
N VAL A 282 5.28 17.96 -6.18
CA VAL A 282 5.72 19.12 -5.38
C VAL A 282 6.95 19.80 -5.95
N ASP A 283 7.86 19.08 -6.59
CA ASP A 283 9.04 19.67 -7.24
C ASP A 283 8.68 20.32 -8.58
N GLY A 284 7.57 19.91 -9.18
CA GLY A 284 6.96 20.55 -10.34
C GLY A 284 5.89 21.57 -9.95
N TRP A 285 4.69 21.36 -10.48
CA TRP A 285 3.60 22.34 -10.48
C TRP A 285 2.80 22.40 -9.18
N ALA A 286 2.65 21.29 -8.45
CA ALA A 286 1.72 21.24 -7.32
C ALA A 286 2.25 22.03 -6.12
N GLY A 287 1.46 22.98 -5.63
CA GLY A 287 1.68 23.66 -4.35
C GLY A 287 0.99 22.95 -3.19
N ALA A 288 0.00 22.11 -3.49
CA ALA A 288 -0.63 21.23 -2.54
C ALA A 288 -0.90 19.83 -3.11
N VAL A 289 -0.66 18.81 -2.30
CA VAL A 289 -0.93 17.40 -2.63
C VAL A 289 -1.65 16.73 -1.47
N ILE A 290 -2.85 16.19 -1.71
CA ILE A 290 -3.53 15.29 -0.78
C ILE A 290 -3.27 13.86 -1.24
N ALA A 291 -2.63 13.05 -0.40
CA ALA A 291 -2.30 11.67 -0.76
C ALA A 291 -2.20 10.77 0.47
N PRO A 292 -2.43 9.46 0.32
CA PRO A 292 -2.35 8.55 1.45
C PRO A 292 -0.89 8.15 1.77
N ILE A 293 -0.57 8.04 3.06
CA ILE A 293 0.76 7.60 3.58
C ILE A 293 0.86 6.08 3.79
N ARG A 294 -0.19 5.34 3.42
CA ARG A 294 -0.32 3.90 3.61
C ARG A 294 -0.94 3.23 2.38
N PRO A 295 -0.83 1.90 2.23
CA PRO A 295 -1.64 1.18 1.27
C PRO A 295 -3.12 1.39 1.61
N LEU A 296 -3.87 1.83 0.62
CA LEU A 296 -5.27 2.22 0.75
C LEU A 296 -6.02 1.67 -0.44
N ILE A 297 -7.01 0.83 -0.17
CA ILE A 297 -8.06 0.55 -1.15
C ILE A 297 -9.05 1.71 -1.00
N ALA A 298 -9.10 2.58 -1.99
CA ALA A 298 -9.97 3.75 -1.97
C ALA A 298 -11.29 3.44 -2.72
N PRO A 299 -12.36 3.03 -2.01
CA PRO A 299 -13.69 2.92 -2.61
C PRO A 299 -14.21 4.31 -2.97
N ASP A 300 -15.31 4.36 -3.71
CA ASP A 300 -15.93 5.62 -4.13
C ASP A 300 -16.33 6.49 -2.92
N ALA A 301 -16.71 5.87 -1.81
CA ALA A 301 -16.99 6.54 -0.53
C ALA A 301 -15.81 7.38 0.02
N VAL A 302 -14.56 7.11 -0.38
CA VAL A 302 -13.39 7.94 -0.03
C VAL A 302 -13.19 9.08 -1.03
N VAL A 303 -13.57 8.87 -2.29
CA VAL A 303 -13.36 9.82 -3.40
C VAL A 303 -14.46 10.88 -3.46
N GLU A 304 -15.69 10.53 -3.12
CA GLU A 304 -16.84 11.44 -3.13
C GLU A 304 -16.66 12.63 -2.16
N PRO A 305 -16.27 12.44 -0.88
CA PRO A 305 -15.99 13.57 0.01
C PRO A 305 -14.90 14.50 -0.53
N LEU A 306 -13.86 13.93 -1.14
CA LEU A 306 -12.78 14.69 -1.77
C LEU A 306 -13.31 15.57 -2.91
N ARG A 307 -14.10 14.99 -3.82
CA ARG A 307 -14.73 15.70 -4.95
C ARG A 307 -15.63 16.82 -4.43
N ASP A 308 -16.51 16.49 -3.49
CA ASP A 308 -17.52 17.42 -3.00
C ASP A 308 -16.85 18.57 -2.23
N GLY A 309 -15.88 18.29 -1.36
CA GLY A 309 -15.14 19.33 -0.63
C GLY A 309 -14.39 20.30 -1.56
N LEU A 310 -13.74 19.78 -2.61
CA LEU A 310 -13.07 20.60 -3.63
C LEU A 310 -14.06 21.46 -4.44
N ALA A 311 -15.23 20.94 -4.77
CA ALA A 311 -16.26 21.68 -5.49
C ALA A 311 -16.84 22.84 -4.65
N HIS A 312 -16.94 22.65 -3.32
CA HIS A 312 -17.48 23.65 -2.39
C HIS A 312 -16.42 24.61 -1.82
N GLY A 313 -15.16 24.50 -2.25
CA GLY A 313 -14.09 25.37 -1.76
C GLY A 313 -13.72 25.13 -0.29
N GLU A 314 -13.89 23.91 0.21
CA GLU A 314 -13.49 23.54 1.56
C GLU A 314 -11.97 23.72 1.73
N PRO A 315 -11.49 24.26 2.88
CA PRO A 315 -10.06 24.32 3.16
C PRO A 315 -9.42 22.92 3.09
N LEU A 316 -8.28 22.79 2.41
CA LEU A 316 -7.66 21.49 2.17
C LEU A 316 -7.33 20.72 3.46
N GLY A 317 -7.02 21.42 4.55
CA GLY A 317 -6.79 20.81 5.86
C GLY A 317 -8.04 20.19 6.48
N ALA A 318 -9.20 20.86 6.33
CA ALA A 318 -10.50 20.33 6.77
C ALA A 318 -10.91 19.13 5.92
N LEU A 319 -10.73 19.22 4.60
CA LEU A 319 -10.98 18.13 3.68
C LEU A 319 -10.14 16.88 4.01
N THR A 320 -8.85 17.07 4.29
CA THR A 320 -7.95 15.98 4.68
C THR A 320 -8.37 15.34 6.01
N ALA A 321 -8.81 16.14 6.99
CA ALA A 321 -9.33 15.62 8.26
C ALA A 321 -10.62 14.79 8.05
N ARG A 322 -11.53 15.27 7.20
CA ARG A 322 -12.75 14.54 6.83
C ARG A 322 -12.44 13.21 6.13
N LEU A 323 -11.47 13.18 5.22
CA LEU A 323 -11.02 11.93 4.58
C LEU A 323 -10.48 10.94 5.61
N ASN A 324 -9.68 11.41 6.56
CA ASN A 324 -9.18 10.55 7.65
C ASN A 324 -10.28 10.03 8.56
N GLN A 325 -11.36 10.79 8.77
CA GLN A 325 -12.54 10.30 9.48
C GLN A 325 -13.26 9.20 8.70
N VAL A 326 -13.53 9.41 7.42
CA VAL A 326 -14.16 8.38 6.55
C VAL A 326 -13.29 7.12 6.50
N CYS A 327 -11.98 7.25 6.35
CA CYS A 327 -11.09 6.11 6.37
C CYS A 327 -11.05 5.42 7.75
N ALA A 328 -11.14 6.15 8.87
CA ALA A 328 -11.25 5.56 10.19
C ALA A 328 -12.53 4.72 10.35
N GLU A 329 -13.67 5.17 9.81
CA GLU A 329 -14.93 4.41 9.78
C GLU A 329 -14.80 3.12 8.94
N LEU A 330 -13.95 3.14 7.91
CA LEU A 330 -13.57 1.98 7.11
C LEU A 330 -12.43 1.14 7.73
N GLY A 331 -11.99 1.47 8.95
CA GLY A 331 -10.94 0.74 9.66
C GLY A 331 -9.51 1.05 9.20
N GLN A 332 -9.30 2.17 8.52
CA GLN A 332 -8.00 2.64 8.04
C GLN A 332 -7.75 4.09 8.49
N PRO A 333 -7.66 4.35 9.80
CA PRO A 333 -7.44 5.71 10.31
C PRO A 333 -6.11 6.29 9.81
N ASP A 334 -6.01 7.62 9.88
CA ASP A 334 -4.76 8.36 9.66
C ASP A 334 -4.12 8.07 8.29
N ALA A 335 -4.96 7.86 7.27
CA ALA A 335 -4.55 7.41 5.96
C ALA A 335 -3.96 8.52 5.09
N PHE A 336 -4.51 9.74 5.16
CA PHE A 336 -4.18 10.86 4.29
C PHE A 336 -3.35 11.93 4.99
N VAL A 337 -2.46 12.53 4.22
CA VAL A 337 -1.74 13.76 4.56
C VAL A 337 -2.00 14.83 3.52
N LEU A 338 -1.86 16.08 3.96
CA LEU A 338 -1.78 17.25 3.10
C LEU A 338 -0.33 17.74 3.06
N HIS A 339 0.26 17.74 1.88
CA HIS A 339 1.31 18.69 1.57
C HIS A 339 0.69 20.01 1.10
N GLY A 340 1.09 21.14 1.66
CA GLY A 340 0.53 22.47 1.36
C GLY A 340 -0.02 23.19 2.59
N ASP A 341 -0.53 24.41 2.38
CA ASP A 341 -1.19 25.20 3.42
C ASP A 341 -2.59 24.60 3.73
N PRO A 342 -2.90 24.23 4.99
CA PRO A 342 -4.21 23.70 5.37
C PRO A 342 -5.37 24.68 5.19
N HIS A 343 -5.08 25.98 5.05
CA HIS A 343 -6.08 27.01 4.78
C HIS A 343 -6.28 27.31 3.29
N LEU A 344 -5.51 26.68 2.39
CA LEU A 344 -5.72 26.86 0.96
C LEU A 344 -7.15 26.40 0.61
N THR A 345 -7.89 27.26 -0.08
CA THR A 345 -9.20 26.97 -0.65
C THR A 345 -9.11 27.10 -2.16
N VAL A 346 -9.72 26.16 -2.87
CA VAL A 346 -9.84 26.16 -4.32
C VAL A 346 -11.25 25.76 -4.69
N THR A 347 -11.90 26.51 -5.55
CA THR A 347 -13.22 26.18 -6.09
C THR A 347 -13.04 25.76 -7.54
N GLY A 348 -13.23 24.48 -7.84
CA GLY A 348 -13.27 23.97 -9.22
C GLY A 348 -14.69 23.62 -9.62
N GLU A 349 -15.16 24.11 -10.76
CA GLU A 349 -16.37 23.55 -11.37
C GLU A 349 -16.07 22.11 -11.85
N PRO A 350 -16.96 21.14 -11.57
CA PRO A 350 -16.71 19.74 -11.89
C PRO A 350 -16.74 19.49 -13.40
N GLY A 351 -15.59 19.20 -14.00
CA GLY A 351 -15.49 18.59 -15.32
C GLY A 351 -15.46 17.07 -15.19
N THR A 352 -16.19 16.34 -16.06
CA THR A 352 -16.08 14.88 -16.13
C THR A 352 -15.51 14.46 -17.48
N VAL A 353 -14.43 13.66 -17.46
CA VAL A 353 -13.88 12.99 -18.64
C VAL A 353 -14.12 11.48 -18.45
N PRO A 354 -15.13 10.88 -19.10
CA PRO A 354 -15.38 9.44 -18.97
C PRO A 354 -14.29 8.62 -19.68
N LEU A 355 -13.88 7.50 -19.08
CA LEU A 355 -12.98 6.50 -19.67
C LEU A 355 -13.79 5.29 -20.21
N PRO A 356 -13.39 4.65 -21.33
CA PRO A 356 -14.13 3.51 -21.89
C PRO A 356 -13.90 2.22 -21.10
N THR A 357 -14.93 1.36 -21.03
CA THR A 357 -14.88 0.01 -20.44
C THR A 357 -15.49 -1.00 -21.42
N ASP A 358 -14.72 -1.97 -21.93
CA ASP A 358 -15.24 -3.05 -22.80
C ASP A 358 -14.53 -4.38 -22.46
N SER A 359 -15.28 -5.49 -22.44
CA SER A 359 -14.74 -6.85 -22.18
C SER A 359 -15.57 -7.94 -22.88
N GLY A 360 -14.94 -8.77 -23.72
CA GLY A 360 -15.55 -9.93 -24.41
C GLY A 360 -14.86 -11.28 -24.09
N PRO A 361 -15.48 -12.45 -24.35
CA PRO A 361 -15.02 -13.75 -23.84
C PRO A 361 -14.32 -14.67 -24.88
N VAL A 362 -13.46 -15.59 -24.41
CA VAL A 362 -12.68 -16.60 -25.19
C VAL A 362 -12.80 -18.02 -24.56
N PRO A 363 -12.81 -19.14 -25.33
CA PRO A 363 -13.12 -20.50 -24.83
C PRO A 363 -11.89 -21.42 -24.59
N ALA A 364 -12.14 -22.58 -23.94
CA ALA A 364 -11.16 -23.51 -23.31
C ALA A 364 -11.10 -24.93 -23.93
N PRO A 365 -10.06 -25.76 -23.62
CA PRO A 365 -10.06 -27.22 -23.86
C PRO A 365 -9.70 -28.14 -22.65
N ASP A 366 -9.81 -29.46 -22.90
CA ASP A 366 -10.10 -30.61 -22.00
C ASP A 366 -8.96 -31.32 -21.19
N ARG A 367 -9.39 -32.25 -20.29
CA ARG A 367 -8.69 -32.98 -19.20
C ARG A 367 -8.12 -34.39 -19.52
N ILE A 368 -7.17 -34.85 -18.67
CA ILE A 368 -6.63 -36.24 -18.56
C ILE A 368 -6.69 -36.74 -17.08
N THR A 369 -6.75 -38.07 -16.84
CA THR A 369 -6.92 -38.77 -15.53
C THR A 369 -5.80 -39.80 -15.23
N VAL A 370 -5.36 -39.98 -13.97
CA VAL A 370 -4.49 -41.11 -13.49
C VAL A 370 -4.81 -41.51 -12.02
N THR A 371 -4.59 -42.80 -11.70
CA THR A 371 -4.98 -43.62 -10.52
C THR A 371 -3.87 -43.83 -9.45
N GLY A 372 -4.24 -44.38 -8.28
CA GLY A 372 -3.56 -44.30 -6.98
C GLY A 372 -2.58 -45.43 -6.55
N GLY A 373 -2.05 -45.30 -5.33
CA GLY A 373 -1.10 -46.21 -4.67
C GLY A 373 -1.36 -46.40 -3.15
N PRO A 374 -0.70 -47.38 -2.49
CA PRO A 374 -1.28 -48.12 -1.35
C PRO A 374 -0.85 -47.65 0.05
N ALA A 375 -1.58 -48.15 1.04
CA ALA A 375 -1.60 -47.76 2.45
C ALA A 375 -0.69 -48.59 3.37
N ALA A 376 -0.22 -47.96 4.46
CA ALA A 376 0.51 -48.60 5.56
C ALA A 376 -0.38 -48.81 6.80
N THR A 377 -0.09 -49.89 7.52
CA THR A 377 -0.81 -50.44 8.68
C THR A 377 -0.39 -49.82 10.03
N PRO A 378 -1.32 -49.61 10.98
CA PRO A 378 -1.02 -49.22 12.37
C PRO A 378 -1.48 -50.26 13.42
N ALA A 379 -0.81 -50.26 14.59
CA ALA A 379 -1.18 -51.01 15.78
C ALA A 379 -1.11 -50.12 17.05
N ALA A 380 -2.23 -49.97 17.77
CA ALA A 380 -2.38 -49.78 19.24
C ALA A 380 -3.86 -49.46 19.56
N ALA A 381 -4.60 -50.29 20.29
CA ALA A 381 -6.03 -50.50 19.96
C ALA A 381 -7.15 -49.68 20.59
N ASP A 382 -7.12 -49.33 21.86
CA ASP A 382 -8.35 -48.85 22.51
C ASP A 382 -8.36 -47.34 22.82
N ASP A 383 -7.19 -46.70 22.94
CA ASP A 383 -7.06 -45.23 22.93
C ASP A 383 -7.49 -44.62 21.57
N ASP A 384 -7.48 -45.44 20.51
CA ASP A 384 -7.74 -45.06 19.12
C ASP A 384 -9.18 -44.61 18.85
N LEU A 385 -10.19 -45.23 19.49
CA LEU A 385 -11.60 -44.98 19.17
C LEU A 385 -12.10 -43.65 19.75
N ALA A 386 -11.84 -43.42 21.04
CA ALA A 386 -12.17 -42.13 21.68
C ALA A 386 -11.37 -40.99 21.02
N ALA A 387 -10.10 -41.22 20.67
CA ALA A 387 -9.29 -40.26 19.92
C ALA A 387 -9.83 -40.01 18.51
N ALA A 388 -10.33 -41.03 17.81
CA ALA A 388 -10.96 -40.90 16.50
C ALA A 388 -12.25 -40.06 16.55
N GLU A 389 -13.10 -40.29 17.54
CA GLU A 389 -14.33 -39.50 17.76
C GLU A 389 -14.01 -38.04 18.11
N ASP A 390 -13.12 -37.80 19.08
CA ASP A 390 -12.68 -36.44 19.43
C ASP A 390 -12.07 -35.72 18.21
N TRP A 391 -11.28 -36.43 17.40
CA TRP A 391 -10.72 -35.90 16.16
C TRP A 391 -11.80 -35.50 15.15
N LEU A 392 -12.82 -36.35 14.92
CA LEU A 392 -13.94 -36.04 14.03
C LEU A 392 -14.73 -34.82 14.50
N VAL A 393 -15.01 -34.72 15.80
CA VAL A 393 -15.70 -33.55 16.39
C VAL A 393 -14.90 -32.28 16.18
N ARG A 394 -13.57 -32.31 16.38
CA ARG A 394 -12.70 -31.16 16.13
C ARG A 394 -12.68 -30.75 14.66
N LEU A 395 -12.65 -31.72 13.74
CA LEU A 395 -12.72 -31.46 12.30
C LEU A 395 -14.05 -30.82 11.89
N LEU A 396 -15.18 -31.34 12.37
CA LEU A 396 -16.50 -30.81 12.05
C LEU A 396 -16.66 -29.35 12.51
N ARG A 397 -16.17 -29.01 13.71
CA ARG A 397 -16.12 -27.61 14.18
C ARG A 397 -15.24 -26.70 13.30
N ARG A 398 -14.27 -27.24 12.57
CA ARG A 398 -13.45 -26.48 11.60
C ARG A 398 -14.17 -26.33 10.27
N LEU A 399 -14.86 -27.37 9.81
CA LEU A 399 -15.67 -27.34 8.59
C LEU A 399 -16.84 -26.35 8.68
N GLU A 400 -17.49 -26.25 9.85
CA GLU A 400 -18.49 -25.22 10.12
C GLU A 400 -17.92 -23.81 9.89
N ARG A 401 -16.67 -23.58 10.34
CA ARG A 401 -15.94 -22.32 10.09
C ARG A 401 -15.52 -22.16 8.63
N ALA A 402 -15.21 -23.25 7.92
CA ALA A 402 -14.86 -23.22 6.50
C ALA A 402 -16.01 -22.73 5.60
N GLY A 403 -17.25 -22.66 6.09
CA GLY A 403 -18.35 -21.96 5.41
C GLY A 403 -18.04 -20.50 5.08
N ARG A 404 -17.23 -19.81 5.89
CA ARG A 404 -16.71 -18.46 5.59
C ARG A 404 -15.75 -18.46 4.42
N LEU A 405 -14.76 -19.35 4.48
CA LEU A 405 -13.78 -19.51 3.41
C LEU A 405 -14.48 -19.80 2.07
N ARG A 406 -15.54 -20.62 2.05
CA ARG A 406 -16.37 -20.84 0.85
C ARG A 406 -16.94 -19.54 0.29
N ARG A 407 -17.53 -18.68 1.13
CA ARG A 407 -18.08 -17.37 0.70
C ARG A 407 -16.98 -16.42 0.24
N ALA A 408 -15.88 -16.34 0.99
CA ALA A 408 -14.74 -15.52 0.62
C ALA A 408 -14.21 -15.94 -0.75
N LEU A 409 -13.92 -17.24 -0.96
CA LEU A 409 -13.48 -17.78 -2.25
C LEU A 409 -14.49 -17.52 -3.37
N GLY A 410 -15.79 -17.67 -3.11
CA GLY A 410 -16.83 -17.40 -4.11
C GLY A 410 -16.88 -15.92 -4.53
N SER A 411 -16.80 -14.99 -3.57
CA SER A 411 -16.73 -13.55 -3.85
C SER A 411 -15.40 -13.15 -4.51
N TRP A 412 -14.32 -13.82 -4.15
CA TRP A 412 -12.95 -13.54 -4.59
C TRP A 412 -12.69 -14.01 -6.03
N LEU A 413 -13.33 -15.10 -6.46
CA LEU A 413 -13.08 -15.77 -7.74
C LEU A 413 -14.21 -15.59 -8.76
N SER A 414 -15.25 -14.83 -8.42
CA SER A 414 -16.37 -14.55 -9.35
C SER A 414 -15.97 -13.74 -10.58
N GLY A 415 -14.79 -13.10 -10.57
CA GLY A 415 -14.30 -12.28 -11.67
C GLY A 415 -13.74 -13.04 -12.88
N ARG A 416 -13.49 -14.36 -12.79
CA ARG A 416 -12.98 -15.18 -13.91
C ARG A 416 -13.56 -16.60 -13.93
N PRO A 417 -14.00 -17.12 -15.08
CA PRO A 417 -14.57 -18.47 -15.19
C PRO A 417 -13.62 -19.59 -14.73
N GLU A 418 -12.32 -19.51 -15.06
CA GLU A 418 -11.36 -20.56 -14.68
C GLU A 418 -11.17 -20.67 -13.16
N ASP A 419 -11.11 -19.52 -12.49
CA ASP A 419 -10.96 -19.45 -11.04
C ASP A 419 -12.23 -19.91 -10.34
N ALA A 420 -13.40 -19.55 -10.89
CA ALA A 420 -14.69 -19.96 -10.38
C ALA A 420 -14.86 -21.50 -10.40
N GLU A 421 -14.33 -22.19 -11.41
CA GLU A 421 -14.37 -23.66 -11.45
C GLU A 421 -13.49 -24.29 -10.35
N GLU A 422 -12.28 -23.77 -10.13
CA GLU A 422 -11.40 -24.25 -9.06
C GLU A 422 -11.99 -23.93 -7.67
N ALA A 423 -12.61 -22.76 -7.49
CA ALA A 423 -13.37 -22.40 -6.29
C ALA A 423 -14.52 -23.38 -6.02
N ALA A 424 -15.30 -23.68 -7.07
CA ALA A 424 -16.40 -24.63 -6.99
C ALA A 424 -15.88 -26.05 -6.70
N ARG A 425 -14.71 -26.42 -7.22
CA ARG A 425 -14.04 -27.69 -6.95
C ARG A 425 -13.60 -27.79 -5.49
N VAL A 426 -12.98 -26.76 -4.92
CA VAL A 426 -12.64 -26.68 -3.49
C VAL A 426 -13.91 -26.78 -2.65
N THR A 427 -14.97 -26.05 -3.01
CA THR A 427 -16.26 -26.08 -2.31
C THR A 427 -16.87 -27.49 -2.29
N ARG A 428 -16.96 -28.17 -3.44
CA ARG A 428 -17.45 -29.56 -3.52
C ARG A 428 -16.63 -30.54 -2.68
N ARG A 429 -15.30 -30.33 -2.61
CA ARG A 429 -14.41 -31.15 -1.76
C ARG A 429 -14.68 -30.94 -0.28
N LEU A 430 -14.88 -29.68 0.14
CA LEU A 430 -15.27 -29.36 1.52
C LEU A 430 -16.61 -30.02 1.88
N ASP A 431 -17.61 -29.99 1.01
CA ASP A 431 -18.91 -30.64 1.23
C ASP A 431 -18.78 -32.17 1.33
N SER A 432 -17.94 -32.77 0.47
CA SER A 432 -17.65 -34.19 0.55
C SER A 432 -16.96 -34.57 1.85
N LEU A 433 -16.00 -33.77 2.30
CA LEU A 433 -15.25 -33.99 3.54
C LEU A 433 -16.18 -33.92 4.76
N GLU A 434 -17.07 -32.94 4.78
CA GLU A 434 -18.09 -32.77 5.82
C GLU A 434 -19.05 -33.95 5.90
N ARG A 435 -19.61 -34.38 4.76
CA ARG A 435 -20.48 -35.57 4.72
C ARG A 435 -19.76 -36.83 5.19
N HIS A 436 -18.53 -37.07 4.76
CA HIS A 436 -17.76 -38.25 5.20
C HIS A 436 -17.47 -38.22 6.71
N ALA A 437 -17.10 -37.05 7.25
CA ALA A 437 -16.84 -36.90 8.69
C ALA A 437 -18.12 -37.10 9.53
N LEU A 438 -19.26 -36.53 9.11
CA LEU A 438 -20.55 -36.72 9.78
C LEU A 438 -21.00 -38.18 9.75
N ASN A 439 -20.84 -38.86 8.61
CA ASN A 439 -21.21 -40.26 8.48
C ASN A 439 -20.35 -41.15 9.38
N ALA A 440 -19.04 -40.91 9.44
CA ALA A 440 -18.13 -41.64 10.34
C ALA A 440 -18.51 -41.45 11.81
N LEU A 441 -18.83 -40.21 12.22
CA LEU A 441 -19.22 -39.91 13.61
C LEU A 441 -20.57 -40.54 13.98
N LYS A 442 -21.59 -40.39 13.13
CA LYS A 442 -22.91 -41.01 13.35
C LYS A 442 -22.81 -42.53 13.46
N TRP A 443 -21.96 -43.13 12.64
CA TRP A 443 -21.72 -44.57 12.67
C TRP A 443 -21.05 -45.02 13.97
N ALA A 444 -20.08 -44.25 14.49
CA ALA A 444 -19.45 -44.52 15.77
C ALA A 444 -20.46 -44.47 16.94
N GLN A 445 -21.38 -43.51 16.90
CA GLN A 445 -22.38 -43.26 17.96
C GLN A 445 -23.61 -44.18 17.96
N SER A 446 -23.91 -44.89 16.86
CA SER A 446 -25.23 -45.53 16.66
C SER A 446 -25.29 -47.05 16.93
N ARG A 447 -24.20 -47.72 17.32
CA ARG A 447 -24.17 -49.19 17.42
C ARG A 447 -24.13 -49.71 18.88
N PRO A 448 -25.15 -50.47 19.34
CA PRO A 448 -25.16 -51.08 20.67
C PRO A 448 -24.14 -52.23 20.85
N THR A 449 -23.60 -52.80 19.76
CA THR A 449 -22.50 -53.79 19.77
C THR A 449 -21.14 -53.22 19.35
N GLY A 450 -21.05 -51.90 19.22
CA GLY A 450 -19.85 -51.18 18.79
C GLY A 450 -19.63 -51.17 17.26
N PRO A 451 -19.01 -50.12 16.69
CA PRO A 451 -18.47 -50.15 15.33
C PRO A 451 -17.40 -51.23 15.20
N SER A 452 -17.26 -51.85 14.01
CA SER A 452 -16.00 -52.57 13.74
C SER A 452 -14.89 -51.53 13.72
N ARG A 453 -14.04 -51.55 14.75
CA ARG A 453 -12.94 -50.61 14.95
C ARG A 453 -12.18 -50.31 13.64
N GLU A 454 -11.93 -51.36 12.86
CA GLU A 454 -11.29 -51.27 11.54
C GLU A 454 -12.02 -50.34 10.55
N ALA A 455 -13.35 -50.38 10.47
CA ALA A 455 -14.10 -49.54 9.54
C ALA A 455 -14.19 -48.07 10.00
N LEU A 456 -14.16 -47.78 11.31
CA LEU A 456 -14.07 -46.40 11.80
C LEU A 456 -12.69 -45.83 11.43
N LEU A 457 -11.63 -46.57 11.74
CA LEU A 457 -10.26 -46.17 11.43
C LEU A 457 -10.04 -45.98 9.93
N ARG A 458 -10.61 -46.85 9.09
CA ARG A 458 -10.60 -46.71 7.63
C ARG A 458 -11.30 -45.43 7.18
N SER A 459 -12.47 -45.13 7.76
CA SER A 459 -13.23 -43.91 7.45
C SER A 459 -12.44 -42.65 7.86
N VAL A 460 -11.86 -42.65 9.06
CA VAL A 460 -11.00 -41.56 9.55
C VAL A 460 -9.78 -41.37 8.65
N ALA A 461 -9.14 -42.45 8.20
CA ALA A 461 -8.01 -42.39 7.28
C ALA A 461 -8.40 -41.74 5.93
N LEU A 462 -9.57 -42.09 5.37
CA LEU A 462 -10.08 -41.47 4.14
C LEU A 462 -10.41 -39.98 4.33
N VAL A 463 -10.98 -39.61 5.47
CA VAL A 463 -11.25 -38.20 5.83
C VAL A 463 -9.94 -37.43 5.97
N ARG A 464 -8.91 -37.99 6.62
CA ARG A 464 -7.56 -37.40 6.74
C ARG A 464 -6.91 -37.18 5.37
N LEU A 465 -6.98 -38.17 4.49
CA LEU A 465 -6.44 -38.07 3.13
C LEU A 465 -7.14 -36.96 2.34
N SER A 466 -8.48 -36.93 2.40
CA SER A 466 -9.30 -35.92 1.73
C SER A 466 -9.02 -34.52 2.27
N LEU A 467 -8.84 -34.38 3.58
CA LEU A 467 -8.44 -33.14 4.23
C LEU A 467 -7.07 -32.66 3.71
N GLY A 468 -6.06 -33.53 3.69
CA GLY A 468 -4.73 -33.19 3.18
C GLY A 468 -4.72 -32.77 1.71
N GLN A 469 -5.52 -33.43 0.86
CA GLN A 469 -5.69 -33.03 -0.54
C GLN A 469 -6.41 -31.68 -0.69
N THR A 470 -7.38 -31.41 0.18
CA THR A 470 -8.11 -30.14 0.21
C THR A 470 -7.20 -29.00 0.64
N ASP A 471 -6.41 -29.18 1.71
CA ASP A 471 -5.40 -28.23 2.17
C ASP A 471 -4.40 -27.89 1.04
N ARG A 472 -3.85 -28.91 0.35
CA ARG A 472 -2.95 -28.69 -0.80
C ARG A 472 -3.57 -27.87 -1.91
N THR A 473 -4.84 -28.14 -2.23
CA THR A 473 -5.55 -27.44 -3.30
C THR A 473 -5.85 -26.01 -2.89
N LEU A 474 -6.26 -25.82 -1.64
CA LEU A 474 -6.53 -24.52 -1.07
C LEU A 474 -5.26 -23.65 -1.07
N VAL A 475 -4.14 -24.13 -0.51
CA VAL A 475 -2.91 -23.32 -0.42
C VAL A 475 -2.37 -22.93 -1.79
N ARG A 476 -2.48 -23.83 -2.77
CA ARG A 476 -2.11 -23.55 -4.15
C ARG A 476 -3.02 -22.47 -4.73
N LEU A 477 -4.34 -22.65 -4.66
CA LEU A 477 -5.32 -21.66 -5.13
C LEU A 477 -5.13 -20.29 -4.47
N LEU A 478 -4.75 -20.26 -3.18
CA LEU A 478 -4.46 -19.03 -2.47
C LEU A 478 -3.33 -18.24 -3.14
N LEU A 479 -2.21 -18.83 -3.56
CA LEU A 479 -1.14 -18.04 -4.22
C LEU A 479 -1.19 -18.08 -5.75
N ASP A 480 -1.92 -18.99 -6.38
CA ASP A 480 -2.07 -19.08 -7.85
C ASP A 480 -3.00 -17.99 -8.40
N ALA A 481 -3.99 -17.54 -7.62
CA ALA A 481 -4.76 -16.36 -7.97
C ALA A 481 -3.80 -15.20 -8.29
N ARG A 482 -4.04 -14.52 -9.42
CA ARG A 482 -3.13 -13.56 -10.08
C ARG A 482 -2.50 -12.54 -9.12
N ALA A 483 -1.42 -11.89 -9.58
CA ALA A 483 -0.73 -10.80 -8.88
C ALA A 483 -1.67 -9.68 -8.37
N SER A 484 -2.80 -9.46 -9.06
CA SER A 484 -3.84 -8.49 -8.72
C SER A 484 -4.66 -8.84 -7.48
N VAL A 485 -4.49 -10.03 -6.92
CA VAL A 485 -5.29 -10.53 -5.82
C VAL A 485 -4.38 -10.93 -4.65
N ASP A 486 -4.53 -10.28 -3.49
CA ASP A 486 -3.69 -10.53 -2.31
C ASP A 486 -4.37 -11.55 -1.38
N PRO A 487 -3.78 -12.73 -1.13
CA PRO A 487 -4.36 -13.77 -0.26
C PRO A 487 -4.52 -13.31 1.19
N PHE A 488 -3.84 -12.22 1.54
CA PHE A 488 -4.03 -11.47 2.76
C PHE A 488 -5.50 -11.09 3.00
N ASP A 489 -6.23 -10.64 1.96
CA ASP A 489 -7.60 -10.14 2.10
C ASP A 489 -8.59 -11.25 2.46
N LEU A 490 -8.32 -12.49 2.03
CA LEU A 490 -9.14 -13.65 2.41
C LEU A 490 -9.14 -13.90 3.93
N GLY A 491 -8.13 -13.42 4.65
CA GLY A 491 -8.02 -13.55 6.10
C GLY A 491 -9.15 -12.86 6.85
N TYR A 492 -9.73 -11.81 6.30
CA TYR A 492 -10.66 -10.96 7.03
C TYR A 492 -11.76 -10.33 6.16
N TYR A 493 -11.91 -10.77 4.91
CA TYR A 493 -12.83 -10.18 3.92
C TYR A 493 -14.27 -9.95 4.44
N ASP A 494 -14.83 -10.87 5.22
CA ASP A 494 -16.19 -10.75 5.78
C ASP A 494 -16.22 -10.39 7.27
N LEU A 495 -15.10 -9.90 7.81
CA LEU A 495 -14.93 -9.59 9.23
C LEU A 495 -14.81 -8.10 9.48
N ARG A 496 -15.49 -7.62 10.51
CA ARG A 496 -15.36 -6.24 10.98
C ARG A 496 -14.05 -6.06 11.72
N LEU A 497 -13.36 -4.96 11.46
CA LEU A 497 -12.25 -4.52 12.30
C LEU A 497 -12.80 -4.16 13.69
N THR A 498 -12.22 -4.75 14.73
CA THR A 498 -12.63 -4.56 16.13
C THR A 498 -11.59 -3.87 16.98
N GLY A 499 -10.36 -3.73 16.47
CA GLY A 499 -9.31 -2.99 17.16
C GLY A 499 -8.03 -2.94 16.34
N THR A 500 -7.26 -1.88 16.59
CA THR A 500 -5.93 -1.66 16.03
C THR A 500 -4.99 -1.31 17.17
N ALA A 501 -3.81 -1.91 17.16
CA ALA A 501 -2.73 -1.59 18.09
C ALA A 501 -1.43 -1.37 17.32
N GLN A 502 -0.49 -0.62 17.90
CA GLN A 502 0.85 -0.52 17.35
C GLN A 502 1.59 -1.85 17.54
N GLY A 503 2.19 -2.36 16.45
CA GLY A 503 3.08 -3.52 16.46
C GLY A 503 4.56 -3.10 16.49
N PRO A 504 5.48 -4.08 16.42
CA PRO A 504 6.90 -3.81 16.28
C PRO A 504 7.20 -3.10 14.95
N ASP A 505 8.30 -2.34 14.89
CA ASP A 505 8.68 -1.69 13.63
C ASP A 505 8.97 -2.71 12.53
N CYS A 506 8.69 -2.33 11.29
CA CYS A 506 8.89 -3.20 10.14
C CYS A 506 10.38 -3.49 9.92
N SER A 507 10.76 -4.76 9.92
CA SER A 507 12.14 -5.20 9.72
C SER A 507 12.79 -4.73 8.41
N ARG A 508 12.00 -4.38 7.39
CA ARG A 508 12.53 -3.86 6.11
C ARG A 508 12.82 -2.37 6.15
N CYS A 509 11.86 -1.57 6.58
CA CYS A 509 11.88 -0.11 6.39
C CYS A 509 11.95 0.70 7.69
N GLY A 510 11.81 0.06 8.84
CA GLY A 510 11.78 0.70 10.16
C GLY A 510 10.50 1.46 10.48
N SER A 511 9.54 1.55 9.56
CA SER A 511 8.26 2.21 9.83
C SER A 511 7.40 1.41 10.81
N PRO A 512 6.58 2.08 11.65
CA PRO A 512 5.64 1.41 12.54
C PRO A 512 4.74 0.41 11.81
N THR A 513 4.39 -0.67 12.50
CA THR A 513 3.36 -1.61 12.04
C THR A 513 2.09 -1.47 12.86
N GLU A 514 0.97 -1.84 12.25
CA GLU A 514 -0.33 -1.99 12.89
C GLU A 514 -0.62 -3.48 13.08
N VAL A 515 -1.14 -3.82 14.26
CA VAL A 515 -1.77 -5.11 14.54
C VAL A 515 -3.28 -4.90 14.55
N GLN A 516 -3.93 -5.36 13.50
CA GLN A 516 -5.36 -5.25 13.29
C GLN A 516 -6.05 -6.53 13.77
N THR A 517 -7.13 -6.38 14.53
CA THR A 517 -7.93 -7.52 15.02
C THR A 517 -9.32 -7.46 14.41
N PHE A 518 -9.73 -8.52 13.72
CA PHE A 518 -11.02 -8.64 13.06
C PHE A 518 -11.90 -9.69 13.76
N GLY A 519 -13.22 -9.54 13.70
CA GLY A 519 -14.19 -10.52 14.22
C GLY A 519 -15.41 -9.89 14.90
N GLY A 520 -16.25 -10.71 15.56
CA GLY A 520 -17.41 -10.23 16.34
C GLY A 520 -17.14 -10.13 17.84
N ALA A 521 -17.93 -9.31 18.55
CA ALA A 521 -17.93 -9.26 20.02
C ALA A 521 -18.51 -10.54 20.68
N GLY A 522 -19.18 -11.40 19.89
CA GLY A 522 -19.74 -12.68 20.35
C GLY A 522 -18.67 -13.72 20.69
N ALA A 523 -18.97 -14.57 21.67
CA ALA A 523 -18.04 -15.49 22.30
C ALA A 523 -17.37 -16.49 21.33
N GLY A 524 -16.05 -16.39 21.25
CA GLY A 524 -15.14 -17.55 21.18
C GLY A 524 -14.97 -18.24 19.83
N GLY A 525 -14.08 -17.72 18.97
CA GLY A 525 -13.34 -18.61 18.05
C GLY A 525 -12.96 -18.05 16.67
N ASP A 526 -13.56 -16.93 16.26
CA ASP A 526 -13.38 -16.40 14.91
C ASP A 526 -12.81 -14.98 14.89
N ARG A 527 -11.85 -14.73 15.77
CA ARG A 527 -11.04 -13.52 15.70
C ARG A 527 -9.85 -13.77 14.80
N HIS A 528 -9.52 -12.79 13.99
CA HIS A 528 -8.34 -12.81 13.11
C HIS A 528 -7.41 -11.66 13.47
N ARG A 529 -6.13 -11.87 13.20
CA ARG A 529 -5.08 -10.90 13.43
C ARG A 529 -4.32 -10.69 12.12
N ALA A 530 -4.15 -9.43 11.74
CA ALA A 530 -3.31 -9.03 10.64
C ALA A 530 -2.23 -8.06 11.12
N HIS A 531 -1.03 -8.19 10.56
CA HIS A 531 0.08 -7.28 10.75
C HIS A 531 0.34 -6.54 9.44
N SER A 532 0.37 -5.21 9.49
CA SER A 532 0.57 -4.37 8.31
C SER A 532 1.58 -3.27 8.62
N CYS A 533 2.58 -3.10 7.76
CA CYS A 533 3.47 -1.95 7.79
C CYS A 533 2.84 -0.79 7.03
N LEU A 534 2.93 0.43 7.57
CA LEU A 534 2.43 1.63 6.89
C LEU A 534 3.10 1.90 5.53
N VAL A 535 4.34 1.43 5.32
CA VAL A 535 5.04 1.57 4.03
C VAL A 535 5.00 0.28 3.21
N CYS A 536 5.34 -0.85 3.84
CA CYS A 536 5.49 -2.13 3.14
C CYS A 536 4.14 -2.84 2.90
N GLY A 537 3.07 -2.37 3.53
CA GLY A 537 1.76 -2.99 3.50
C GLY A 537 1.67 -4.29 4.28
N PRO A 538 0.80 -5.22 3.84
CA PRO A 538 0.55 -6.48 4.54
C PRO A 538 1.83 -7.26 4.82
N LEU A 539 2.00 -7.72 6.06
CA LEU A 539 3.12 -8.54 6.51
C LEU A 539 2.69 -9.95 6.89
N SER A 540 1.57 -10.10 7.61
CA SER A 540 1.00 -11.41 7.93
C SER A 540 -0.47 -11.34 8.29
N ALA A 541 -1.20 -12.43 8.07
CA ALA A 541 -2.58 -12.58 8.53
C ALA A 541 -2.83 -14.02 9.00
N SER A 542 -3.57 -14.18 10.09
CA SER A 542 -3.92 -15.48 10.66
C SER A 542 -5.17 -15.40 11.55
N ARG A 543 -5.89 -16.50 11.66
CA ARG A 543 -6.94 -16.65 12.68
C ARG A 543 -6.32 -16.89 14.05
N LEU A 544 -6.88 -16.32 15.12
CA LEU A 544 -6.39 -16.58 16.48
C LEU A 544 -6.52 -18.07 16.82
N GLY A 545 -5.40 -18.68 17.21
CA GLY A 545 -5.30 -20.12 17.47
C GLY A 545 -5.23 -21.00 16.21
N ALA A 546 -5.11 -20.43 15.02
CA ALA A 546 -4.74 -21.15 13.80
C ALA A 546 -3.21 -21.14 13.61
N PRO A 547 -2.66 -21.79 12.57
CA PRO A 547 -1.28 -21.56 12.18
C PRO A 547 -0.97 -20.06 12.04
N GLU A 548 0.22 -19.66 12.47
CA GLU A 548 0.74 -18.30 12.33
C GLU A 548 1.99 -18.37 11.45
N LEU A 549 2.12 -17.42 10.54
CA LEU A 549 3.33 -17.23 9.73
C LEU A 549 3.89 -15.83 9.96
N THR A 550 5.21 -15.75 10.05
CA THR A 550 5.95 -14.49 9.86
C THR A 550 7.10 -14.76 8.92
N ALA A 551 7.41 -13.79 8.05
CA ALA A 551 8.49 -13.92 7.08
C ALA A 551 9.29 -12.63 6.99
N TYR A 552 10.60 -12.75 6.84
CA TYR A 552 11.47 -11.61 6.56
C TYR A 552 12.65 -12.01 5.68
N ALA A 553 13.12 -11.06 4.88
CA ALA A 553 14.37 -11.20 4.16
C ALA A 553 15.54 -10.87 5.09
N LYS A 554 16.60 -11.67 5.07
CA LYS A 554 17.82 -11.38 5.85
C LYS A 554 18.47 -10.06 5.39
N ALA A 555 18.34 -9.74 4.10
CA ALA A 555 18.76 -8.46 3.53
C ALA A 555 17.55 -7.75 2.88
N PRO A 556 17.28 -6.47 3.22
CA PRO A 556 16.18 -5.70 2.62
C PRO A 556 16.48 -5.27 1.18
N ARG A 557 17.73 -5.38 0.75
CA ARG A 557 18.25 -5.01 -0.57
C ARG A 557 19.19 -6.12 -1.04
N VAL A 558 19.04 -6.54 -2.28
CA VAL A 558 19.87 -7.55 -2.94
C VAL A 558 20.19 -7.07 -4.34
N ARG A 559 21.31 -7.49 -4.90
CA ARG A 559 21.65 -7.21 -6.31
C ARG A 559 21.29 -8.39 -7.21
N VAL A 560 21.13 -8.12 -8.50
CA VAL A 560 21.08 -9.19 -9.52
C VAL A 560 22.31 -10.09 -9.38
N GLY A 561 22.10 -11.40 -9.44
CA GLY A 561 23.12 -12.43 -9.22
C GLY A 561 23.41 -12.75 -7.75
N GLU A 562 22.94 -11.95 -6.78
CA GLU A 562 23.09 -12.27 -5.36
C GLU A 562 22.03 -13.27 -4.88
N ARG A 563 22.38 -14.03 -3.83
CA ARG A 563 21.47 -14.96 -3.15
C ARG A 563 20.55 -14.19 -2.21
N VAL A 564 19.24 -14.34 -2.40
CA VAL A 564 18.22 -13.90 -1.44
C VAL A 564 18.02 -15.02 -0.43
N GLU A 565 18.04 -14.66 0.85
CA GLU A 565 17.69 -15.57 1.94
C GLU A 565 16.51 -15.03 2.72
N LEU A 566 15.46 -15.85 2.82
CA LEU A 566 14.22 -15.56 3.51
C LEU A 566 14.09 -16.55 4.67
N ARG A 567 13.74 -16.03 5.85
CA ARG A 567 13.40 -16.86 7.01
C ARG A 567 11.91 -16.77 7.26
N VAL A 568 11.27 -17.94 7.31
CA VAL A 568 9.84 -18.08 7.59
C VAL A 568 9.70 -18.78 8.94
N HIS A 569 9.08 -18.10 9.90
CA HIS A 569 8.70 -18.71 11.17
C HIS A 569 7.26 -19.18 11.07
N LEU A 570 7.06 -20.47 11.34
CA LEU A 570 5.78 -21.14 11.35
C LEU A 570 5.47 -21.58 12.77
N ARG A 571 4.33 -21.13 13.29
CA ARG A 571 3.79 -21.64 14.55
C ARG A 571 2.49 -22.36 14.27
N VAL A 572 2.46 -23.67 14.45
CA VAL A 572 1.22 -24.46 14.39
C VAL A 572 0.76 -24.76 15.82
N PRO A 573 -0.39 -24.24 16.26
CA PRO A 573 -0.92 -24.52 17.59
C PRO A 573 -1.19 -26.01 17.80
N GLU A 574 -1.09 -26.46 19.05
CA GLU A 574 -1.31 -27.86 19.43
C GLU A 574 -2.68 -28.38 18.98
N GLN A 575 -3.72 -27.56 19.07
CA GLN A 575 -5.06 -27.89 18.59
C GLN A 575 -5.16 -28.12 17.08
N THR A 576 -4.21 -27.60 16.29
CA THR A 576 -4.09 -27.88 14.85
C THR A 576 -3.23 -29.11 14.60
N ARG A 577 -2.14 -29.29 15.37
CA ARG A 577 -1.29 -30.49 15.31
C ARG A 577 -2.06 -31.78 15.60
N ARG A 578 -3.04 -31.71 16.51
CA ARG A 578 -3.95 -32.84 16.80
C ARG A 578 -4.87 -33.20 15.63
N VAL A 579 -5.13 -32.28 14.71
CA VAL A 579 -5.99 -32.51 13.55
C VAL A 579 -5.18 -32.96 12.33
N VAL A 580 -4.02 -32.32 12.08
CA VAL A 580 -3.16 -32.63 10.95
C VAL A 580 -1.71 -32.86 11.39
N PRO A 581 -1.07 -33.98 10.97
CA PRO A 581 0.33 -34.27 11.29
C PRO A 581 1.32 -33.42 10.47
N ALA A 582 0.85 -32.85 9.36
CA ALA A 582 1.62 -32.01 8.46
C ALA A 582 0.78 -30.82 7.99
N VAL A 583 1.45 -29.72 7.66
CA VAL A 583 0.86 -28.54 7.02
C VAL A 583 1.39 -28.41 5.59
N GLN A 584 0.65 -27.74 4.74
CA GLN A 584 1.09 -27.45 3.37
C GLN A 584 1.56 -26.00 3.32
N LEU A 585 2.85 -25.78 3.06
CA LEU A 585 3.43 -24.47 2.83
C LEU A 585 3.56 -24.26 1.32
N TYR A 586 3.09 -23.11 0.86
CA TYR A 586 3.30 -22.64 -0.50
C TYR A 586 4.07 -21.33 -0.46
N THR A 587 5.10 -21.22 -1.28
CA THR A 587 5.97 -20.06 -1.40
C THR A 587 5.97 -19.59 -2.84
N ARG A 588 5.77 -18.29 -3.03
CA ARG A 588 5.81 -17.67 -4.36
C ARG A 588 6.50 -16.31 -4.30
N ILE A 589 7.44 -16.07 -5.20
CA ILE A 589 8.24 -14.84 -5.24
C ILE A 589 8.05 -14.16 -6.59
N PHE A 590 7.65 -12.89 -6.55
CA PHE A 590 7.27 -12.13 -7.73
C PHE A 590 8.29 -11.03 -8.06
N ASP A 591 8.63 -10.95 -9.34
CA ASP A 591 9.10 -9.75 -10.01
C ASP A 591 7.92 -8.84 -10.30
N LYS A 592 7.77 -7.80 -9.50
CA LYS A 592 6.68 -6.85 -9.67
C LYS A 592 6.84 -5.96 -10.91
N ALA A 593 8.06 -5.72 -11.39
CA ALA A 593 8.25 -4.87 -12.56
C ALA A 593 7.79 -5.57 -13.83
N ASN A 594 8.13 -6.86 -13.94
CA ASN A 594 7.84 -7.67 -15.13
C ASN A 594 6.62 -8.59 -14.98
N ASP A 595 5.98 -8.62 -13.81
CA ASP A 595 4.92 -9.56 -13.44
C ASP A 595 5.33 -11.04 -13.60
N LEU A 596 6.59 -11.36 -13.29
CA LEU A 596 7.15 -12.70 -13.44
C LEU A 596 7.24 -13.44 -12.10
N CYS A 597 6.94 -14.73 -12.11
CA CYS A 597 7.21 -15.62 -10.98
C CYS A 597 8.68 -16.05 -11.01
N LEU A 598 9.48 -15.59 -10.05
CA LEU A 598 10.91 -15.88 -9.96
C LEU A 598 11.19 -17.21 -9.26
N TYR A 599 10.33 -17.59 -8.33
CA TYR A 599 10.49 -18.79 -7.51
C TYR A 599 9.13 -19.24 -7.00
N GLU A 600 8.90 -20.55 -7.07
CA GLU A 600 7.68 -21.19 -6.60
C GLU A 600 8.01 -22.55 -6.00
N ARG A 601 7.42 -22.85 -4.83
CA ARG A 601 7.60 -24.14 -4.15
C ARG A 601 6.40 -24.49 -3.30
N ALA A 602 5.90 -25.71 -3.47
CA ALA A 602 4.96 -26.35 -2.56
C ALA A 602 5.67 -27.44 -1.76
N GLU A 603 5.44 -27.48 -0.46
CA GLU A 603 5.99 -28.53 0.39
C GLU A 603 5.05 -28.90 1.55
N SER A 604 5.11 -30.18 1.92
CA SER A 604 4.39 -30.72 3.07
C SER A 604 5.35 -30.79 4.25
N LEU A 605 5.14 -29.94 5.24
CA LEU A 605 6.01 -29.83 6.42
C LEU A 605 5.38 -30.54 7.62
N PRO A 606 6.15 -31.26 8.45
CA PRO A 606 5.64 -31.73 9.73
C PRO A 606 5.06 -30.57 10.54
N ALA A 607 3.92 -30.77 11.22
CA ALA A 607 3.24 -29.70 11.97
C ALA A 607 4.04 -29.17 13.19
N ARG A 608 5.14 -29.84 13.53
CA ARG A 608 6.13 -29.41 14.54
C ARG A 608 7.24 -28.49 14.00
N THR A 609 7.30 -28.30 12.68
CA THR A 609 8.29 -27.41 12.04
C THR A 609 8.09 -25.98 12.53
N THR A 610 9.18 -25.32 12.92
CA THR A 610 9.16 -23.93 13.43
C THR A 610 9.78 -22.95 12.45
N ASP A 611 10.84 -23.35 11.77
CA ASP A 611 11.63 -22.50 10.90
C ASP A 611 11.77 -23.14 9.53
N VAL A 612 11.57 -22.34 8.49
CA VAL A 612 11.82 -22.72 7.10
C VAL A 612 12.71 -21.66 6.48
N GLU A 613 13.83 -22.10 5.92
CA GLU A 613 14.69 -21.24 5.12
C GLU A 613 14.36 -21.40 3.64
N VAL A 614 14.10 -20.28 2.99
CA VAL A 614 13.92 -20.22 1.54
C VAL A 614 15.04 -19.37 0.98
N ALA A 615 15.76 -19.91 0.00
CA ALA A 615 16.81 -19.18 -0.68
C ALA A 615 16.78 -19.43 -2.18
N PHE A 616 17.09 -18.39 -2.94
CA PHE A 616 17.20 -18.43 -4.39
C PHE A 616 18.19 -17.34 -4.85
N THR A 617 18.65 -17.43 -6.08
CA THR A 617 19.53 -16.41 -6.67
C THR A 617 18.71 -15.49 -7.55
N VAL A 618 18.91 -14.17 -7.46
CA VAL A 618 18.19 -13.21 -8.29
C VAL A 618 18.63 -13.39 -9.75
N PRO A 619 17.74 -13.79 -10.68
CA PRO A 619 18.12 -14.03 -12.07
C PRO A 619 18.62 -12.77 -12.77
N GLU A 620 19.50 -12.96 -13.74
CA GLU A 620 19.81 -11.92 -14.73
C GLU A 620 18.52 -11.55 -15.49
N GLY A 621 18.24 -10.25 -15.65
CA GLY A 621 17.00 -9.75 -16.25
C GLY A 621 15.84 -9.53 -15.27
N CYS A 622 16.02 -9.85 -13.98
CA CYS A 622 15.06 -9.45 -12.94
C CYS A 622 14.91 -7.91 -12.91
N GLY A 623 13.68 -7.42 -12.82
CA GLY A 623 13.42 -5.98 -12.78
C GLY A 623 13.98 -5.33 -11.51
N MET A 624 14.43 -4.07 -11.61
CA MET A 624 14.99 -3.32 -10.48
C MET A 624 13.89 -2.71 -9.63
N ASP A 625 13.20 -3.52 -8.85
CA ASP A 625 11.98 -3.11 -8.15
C ASP A 625 11.89 -3.59 -6.71
N LEU A 626 10.75 -3.33 -6.08
CA LEU A 626 10.33 -3.92 -4.83
C LEU A 626 9.63 -5.26 -5.08
N HIS A 627 10.34 -6.34 -4.81
CA HIS A 627 9.85 -7.71 -4.98
C HIS A 627 9.04 -8.15 -3.76
N SER A 628 8.22 -9.16 -3.98
CA SER A 628 7.32 -9.69 -2.97
C SER A 628 7.47 -11.21 -2.90
N ALA A 629 7.96 -11.72 -1.77
CA ALA A 629 7.84 -13.13 -1.41
C ALA A 629 6.58 -13.33 -0.58
N ARG A 630 5.64 -14.10 -1.10
CA ARG A 630 4.37 -14.45 -0.46
C ARG A 630 4.43 -15.89 0.01
N PHE A 631 3.91 -16.12 1.20
CA PHE A 631 3.85 -17.41 1.87
C PHE A 631 2.43 -17.65 2.31
N ALA A 632 1.90 -18.83 2.02
CA ALA A 632 0.64 -19.29 2.55
C ALA A 632 0.86 -20.68 3.16
N VAL A 633 0.32 -20.90 4.35
CA VAL A 633 0.27 -22.23 4.96
C VAL A 633 -1.18 -22.62 5.18
N THR A 634 -1.53 -23.87 4.89
CA THR A 634 -2.80 -24.45 5.29
C THR A 634 -2.58 -25.67 6.17
N GLY A 635 -3.40 -25.82 7.22
CA GLY A 635 -3.38 -26.99 8.07
C GLY A 635 -4.71 -27.20 8.77
N GLY A 636 -5.44 -28.25 8.35
CA GLY A 636 -6.75 -28.56 8.91
C GLY A 636 -7.78 -27.49 8.56
N LEU A 637 -7.81 -27.05 7.30
CA LEU A 637 -8.66 -25.97 6.75
C LEU A 637 -8.43 -24.56 7.31
N ASP A 638 -7.56 -24.42 8.31
CA ASP A 638 -7.05 -23.11 8.69
C ASP A 638 -5.94 -22.68 7.73
N PHE A 639 -5.80 -21.38 7.53
CA PHE A 639 -4.68 -20.83 6.78
C PHE A 639 -4.01 -19.67 7.52
N ALA A 640 -2.76 -19.45 7.17
CA ALA A 640 -2.02 -18.25 7.53
C ALA A 640 -1.30 -17.71 6.29
N TYR A 641 -1.09 -16.41 6.26
CA TYR A 641 -0.36 -15.71 5.23
C TYR A 641 0.81 -14.95 5.85
N ALA A 642 1.92 -14.89 5.14
CA ALA A 642 2.98 -13.94 5.40
C ALA A 642 3.57 -13.39 4.11
N ARG A 643 4.16 -12.20 4.20
CA ARG A 643 4.79 -11.50 3.09
C ARG A 643 6.10 -10.90 3.55
N ALA A 644 7.16 -11.18 2.80
CA ALA A 644 8.42 -10.45 2.90
C ALA A 644 8.60 -9.61 1.62
N ARG A 645 9.15 -8.41 1.79
CA ARG A 645 9.54 -7.55 0.67
C ARG A 645 11.02 -7.26 0.71
N PHE A 646 11.65 -7.21 -0.46
CA PHE A 646 13.05 -6.86 -0.64
C PHE A 646 13.20 -6.10 -1.96
N ALA A 647 14.17 -5.19 -2.03
CA ALA A 647 14.45 -4.47 -3.26
C ALA A 647 15.57 -5.17 -4.04
N VAL A 648 15.42 -5.26 -5.36
CA VAL A 648 16.47 -5.71 -6.27
C VAL A 648 17.15 -4.48 -6.87
N LEU A 649 18.48 -4.46 -6.80
CA LEU A 649 19.36 -3.42 -7.31
C LEU A 649 20.20 -3.93 -8.48
N PRO A 650 20.72 -3.03 -9.33
CA PRO A 650 21.66 -3.42 -10.37
C PRO A 650 22.86 -4.20 -9.82
N ALA A 651 23.43 -5.09 -10.63
CA ALA A 651 24.74 -5.68 -10.34
C ALA A 651 25.79 -4.58 -10.15
N ARG A 652 26.86 -4.84 -9.37
CA ARG A 652 27.96 -3.88 -9.27
C ARG A 652 28.65 -3.79 -10.63
N LYS A 653 29.02 -2.58 -11.09
CA LYS A 653 30.00 -2.46 -12.16
C LYS A 653 31.30 -3.09 -11.68
N SER A 654 31.79 -4.06 -12.44
CA SER A 654 33.10 -4.66 -12.26
C SER A 654 34.22 -3.65 -12.47
#